data_AF-A0ABD3NNN8-F1
#
_entry.id   AF-A0ABD3NNN8-F1
#
_cell.length_a   1.000
_cell.length_b   1.000
_cell.length_c   1.000
_cell.angle_alpha   90.00
_cell.angle_beta   90.00
_cell.angle_gamma   90.00
#
_symmetry.space_group_name_H-M   'P 1'
#
loop_
_entity.id
_entity.type
_entity.pdbx_description
1 polymer ?
#
loop_
_entity_poly.entity_id
_entity_poly.type
_entity_poly.pdbx_seq_one_letter_code
_entity_poly.pdbx_strand_id
1 'polypeptide(L)'
;MTIKLNLGHALLTVHLLAINASTIISGSHRAQKLQPAFAWPSKIKRRTQLFQSRYDSSFYGKRGKGNSARDEAASMPQKLANLFGSTEQFVPLSLAGRCTKQKNGVALDILLLSDSSSSKLIKDAYNSQLQSENSRNRCISAIAIPLSPNSPTRLLSHAYASIPLSKTKMLILNSLLVNRDNGLFDNLPWASWTIEPERDAANNVVDEKYSMGKRVAYQRLMGTDWRGGLTTQLKELLEKKEDNDIFANVTDEEMMASLSKRILEVEVTDARAQVAEFEQQQQVVNGDELEWSDFMDSESEASNQQLLDEARFRLQMAESSLKDLNDKPKGPGSVRSTLMTILTSLNVEVKEAPYRGAIGYPPKRNDPGDLAKPYTSAYSLLTEIISEQLNAQVVACVLEQTSLFEGNLVLGGALVLQRKGGTKATTAGTYYSDAKNNVGNENSLYVAECYSDEAVGMAVEVGLPIHLEGEVWKRVIGTDVEIDSEEASNARNATALDRLPILRPLYDFCIAVEGEEVLSERDVNSVRLPMSTSASIFDKAIQMIQPSPDTSNAPVFSTYSPVGSLDEYDSLSDDDKARILLKLESFQGVLPRPRVARASTPSALDNLLLPLVDESVRRQFLIRDAEERNDVVTANALRAEMSPRQALLERAQAAREMGLKDEAERLENEAEMLKAMRADFTQDEGAYNRFLDRDDWYERETQARIARYKKSQGIE
;
A
#
# COMPACT_ATOMS: atom_id res chain seq x y z
N MET A 1 47.42 -43.81 20.84
CA MET A 1 47.92 -42.46 21.19
C MET A 1 46.71 -41.57 21.45
N THR A 2 46.86 -40.68 22.43
CA THR A 2 45.83 -40.20 23.38
C THR A 2 44.73 -39.30 22.82
N ILE A 3 43.49 -39.66 23.19
CA ILE A 3 42.30 -38.80 23.24
C ILE A 3 42.34 -37.99 24.55
N LYS A 4 41.97 -36.70 24.53
CA LYS A 4 41.67 -35.91 25.72
C LYS A 4 40.24 -35.36 25.64
N LEU A 5 39.35 -36.04 26.36
CA LEU A 5 38.07 -35.52 26.87
C LEU A 5 38.36 -34.81 28.20
N ASN A 6 37.73 -33.65 28.44
CA ASN A 6 37.63 -33.07 29.77
C ASN A 6 36.15 -32.99 30.17
N LEU A 7 35.78 -33.91 31.06
CA LEU A 7 34.61 -33.88 31.91
C LEU A 7 34.93 -33.07 33.18
N GLY A 8 33.94 -32.38 33.74
CA GLY A 8 33.91 -32.12 35.18
C GLY A 8 33.22 -30.81 35.57
N HIS A 9 31.95 -30.87 35.97
CA HIS A 9 31.57 -30.86 37.40
C HIS A 9 30.05 -30.74 37.55
N ALA A 10 29.46 -31.73 38.22
CA ALA A 10 28.15 -31.69 38.83
C ALA A 10 28.29 -32.19 40.28
N LEU A 11 27.59 -31.55 41.23
CA LEU A 11 27.09 -31.99 42.56
C LEU A 11 26.89 -30.70 43.41
N LEU A 12 25.73 -30.28 43.96
CA LEU A 12 24.56 -30.88 44.65
C LEU A 12 24.61 -30.64 46.17
N THR A 13 23.71 -29.77 46.68
CA THR A 13 23.14 -29.72 48.07
C THR A 13 22.12 -28.56 48.09
N VAL A 14 20.79 -28.64 48.25
CA VAL A 14 19.83 -29.26 49.19
C VAL A 14 19.71 -28.58 50.57
N HIS A 15 18.53 -27.97 50.77
CA HIS A 15 17.77 -27.58 51.99
C HIS A 15 18.32 -26.57 53.03
N LEU A 16 17.55 -25.50 53.29
CA LEU A 16 16.85 -25.34 54.58
C LEU A 16 15.81 -24.20 54.58
N LEU A 17 14.64 -24.53 55.15
CA LEU A 17 13.47 -23.72 55.45
C LEU A 17 13.49 -23.48 56.99
N ALA A 18 13.39 -22.23 57.45
CA ALA A 18 12.97 -21.82 58.81
C ALA A 18 12.92 -20.28 58.88
N ILE A 19 11.75 -19.65 58.95
CA ILE A 19 11.09 -19.16 60.18
C ILE A 19 12.03 -18.32 61.07
N ASN A 20 11.80 -17.00 61.10
CA ASN A 20 11.68 -16.28 62.36
C ASN A 20 10.92 -14.95 62.20
N ALA A 21 9.97 -14.77 63.11
CA ALA A 21 9.16 -13.58 63.31
C ALA A 21 9.78 -12.68 64.39
N SER A 22 9.31 -11.41 64.41
CA SER A 22 9.35 -10.42 65.50
C SER A 22 10.76 -9.86 65.84
N THR A 23 11.01 -8.55 66.10
CA THR A 23 10.22 -7.56 66.84
C THR A 23 10.83 -6.14 66.66
N ILE A 24 9.98 -5.13 66.40
CA ILE A 24 9.91 -3.74 66.96
C ILE A 24 11.20 -2.91 67.21
N ILE A 25 11.26 -1.70 66.61
CA ILE A 25 11.40 -0.35 67.24
C ILE A 25 11.14 0.67 66.10
N SER A 26 9.98 1.35 66.06
CA SER A 26 9.71 2.69 66.62
C SER A 26 10.49 3.82 65.92
N GLY A 27 9.73 4.71 65.25
CA GLY A 27 10.26 5.84 64.48
C GLY A 27 9.13 6.66 63.86
N SER A 28 8.44 7.43 64.71
CA SER A 28 7.36 8.35 64.32
C SER A 28 7.90 9.48 63.45
N HIS A 29 7.31 9.73 62.28
CA HIS A 29 7.10 11.10 61.81
C HIS A 29 5.81 11.22 61.02
N ARG A 30 5.05 12.23 61.45
CA ARG A 30 3.70 12.61 61.08
C ARG A 30 3.80 13.68 59.99
N ALA A 31 3.27 13.45 58.78
CA ALA A 31 2.99 14.52 57.83
C ALA A 31 1.84 14.13 56.86
N GLN A 32 0.69 14.73 57.16
CA GLN A 32 -0.35 15.26 56.26
C GLN A 32 -0.89 14.39 55.10
N LYS A 33 -2.12 13.91 55.34
CA LYS A 33 -3.11 13.53 54.34
C LYS A 33 -3.40 14.71 53.39
N LEU A 34 -3.14 14.51 52.10
CA LEU A 34 -3.90 15.14 51.01
C LEU A 34 -4.60 14.02 50.25
N GLN A 35 -5.92 14.00 50.29
CA GLN A 35 -6.74 13.16 49.41
C GLN A 35 -7.00 13.93 48.11
N PRO A 36 -6.76 13.34 46.92
CA PRO A 36 -7.46 13.75 45.73
C PRO A 36 -8.75 12.92 45.61
N ALA A 37 -9.88 13.60 45.76
CA ALA A 37 -11.17 13.10 45.34
C ALA A 37 -11.24 13.11 43.81
N PHE A 38 -10.82 12.01 43.17
CA PHE A 38 -11.18 11.70 41.79
C PHE A 38 -11.85 10.33 41.75
N ALA A 39 -13.16 10.33 42.03
CA ALA A 39 -14.00 9.16 41.86
C ALA A 39 -14.23 8.92 40.36
N TRP A 40 -13.53 7.93 39.79
CA TRP A 40 -13.81 7.43 38.44
C TRP A 40 -15.22 6.80 38.40
N PRO A 41 -16.08 7.13 37.41
CA PRO A 41 -17.43 6.56 37.34
C PRO A 41 -17.39 5.05 37.07
N SER A 42 -17.92 4.27 38.01
CA SER A 42 -18.08 2.81 37.97
C SER A 42 -18.90 2.27 36.79
N LYS A 43 -19.53 3.15 35.98
CA LYS A 43 -20.24 2.80 34.74
C LYS A 43 -19.32 2.46 33.56
N ILE A 44 -18.05 2.84 33.57
CA ILE A 44 -17.09 2.51 32.50
C ILE A 44 -16.53 1.08 32.66
N LYS A 45 -16.36 0.59 33.89
CA LYS A 45 -15.87 -0.79 34.17
C LYS A 45 -16.76 -1.90 33.60
N ARG A 46 -18.07 -1.68 33.47
CA ARG A 46 -19.00 -2.66 32.86
C ARG A 46 -18.92 -2.68 31.32
N ARG A 47 -18.40 -1.64 30.67
CA ARG A 47 -18.35 -1.55 29.20
C ARG A 47 -17.08 -2.19 28.63
N THR A 48 -15.97 -2.19 29.38
CA THR A 48 -14.72 -2.89 29.02
C THR A 48 -14.83 -4.42 29.18
N GLN A 49 -15.54 -4.92 30.20
CA GLN A 49 -15.78 -6.36 30.35
C GLN A 49 -16.67 -6.96 29.23
N LEU A 50 -17.55 -6.16 28.63
CA LEU A 50 -18.38 -6.58 27.48
C LEU A 50 -17.61 -6.64 26.16
N PHE A 51 -16.41 -6.03 26.07
CA PHE A 51 -15.53 -6.13 24.92
C PHE A 51 -14.57 -7.33 25.02
N GLN A 52 -14.11 -7.68 26.22
CA GLN A 52 -13.32 -8.90 26.43
C GLN A 52 -14.11 -10.20 26.19
N SER A 53 -15.43 -10.21 26.44
CA SER A 53 -16.26 -11.38 26.12
C SER A 53 -16.53 -11.59 24.62
N ARG A 54 -16.08 -10.68 23.73
CA ARG A 54 -16.10 -10.93 22.27
C ARG A 54 -14.89 -11.70 21.77
N TYR A 55 -13.84 -11.82 22.59
CA TYR A 55 -12.59 -12.49 22.24
C TYR A 55 -12.55 -13.99 22.59
N ASP A 56 -13.58 -14.50 23.29
CA ASP A 56 -13.74 -15.93 23.55
C ASP A 56 -14.63 -16.59 22.50
N SER A 57 -14.07 -16.94 21.34
CA SER A 57 -14.59 -17.97 20.42
C SER A 57 -16.06 -17.88 19.94
N SER A 58 -16.80 -16.82 20.26
CA SER A 58 -18.26 -16.78 20.10
C SER A 58 -18.74 -15.85 18.98
N PHE A 59 -17.85 -15.31 18.15
CA PHE A 59 -18.25 -14.61 16.91
C PHE A 59 -18.41 -15.55 15.71
N TYR A 60 -18.03 -16.82 15.86
CA TYR A 60 -18.61 -17.94 15.11
C TYR A 60 -19.82 -18.49 15.88
N GLY A 61 -20.98 -17.83 15.81
CA GLY A 61 -22.18 -18.43 16.39
C GLY A 61 -23.39 -17.54 16.65
N LYS A 62 -24.16 -17.23 15.60
CA LYS A 62 -25.63 -17.23 15.73
C LYS A 62 -26.24 -18.33 14.84
N ARG A 63 -26.22 -19.53 15.41
CA ARG A 63 -27.15 -20.67 15.26
C ARG A 63 -28.04 -20.69 14.00
N GLY A 64 -27.49 -21.22 12.91
CA GLY A 64 -28.16 -22.26 12.14
C GLY A 64 -27.67 -23.62 12.67
N LYS A 65 -28.55 -24.47 13.21
CA LYS A 65 -28.20 -25.84 13.59
C LYS A 65 -28.08 -26.68 12.31
N GLY A 66 -26.92 -26.62 11.66
CA GLY A 66 -26.55 -27.51 10.56
C GLY A 66 -25.11 -27.96 10.78
N ASN A 67 -24.85 -29.26 10.69
CA ASN A 67 -23.52 -29.86 10.92
C ASN A 67 -22.44 -29.41 9.91
N SER A 68 -22.70 -28.50 8.98
CA SER A 68 -21.75 -28.07 7.93
C SER A 68 -20.71 -27.04 8.37
N ALA A 69 -20.95 -26.26 9.44
CA ALA A 69 -20.04 -25.18 9.85
C ALA A 69 -18.76 -25.65 10.57
N ARG A 70 -18.72 -26.91 11.05
CA ARG A 70 -17.52 -27.48 11.70
C ARG A 70 -16.48 -27.96 10.69
N ASP A 71 -16.88 -28.33 9.49
CA ASP A 71 -15.95 -28.74 8.43
C ASP A 71 -15.28 -27.53 7.74
N GLU A 72 -15.89 -26.34 7.78
CA GLU A 72 -15.31 -25.12 7.18
C GLU A 72 -14.16 -24.51 8.00
N ALA A 73 -14.17 -24.66 9.33
CA ALA A 73 -13.14 -24.08 10.21
C ALA A 73 -11.79 -24.83 10.11
N ALA A 74 -11.79 -26.11 9.74
CA ALA A 74 -10.58 -26.90 9.49
C ALA A 74 -9.91 -26.56 8.13
N SER A 75 -10.46 -25.65 7.34
CA SER A 75 -10.09 -25.45 5.93
C SER A 75 -9.25 -24.19 5.64
N MET A 76 -9.12 -23.22 6.55
CA MET A 76 -8.48 -21.94 6.20
C MET A 76 -6.97 -22.03 5.96
N PRO A 77 -6.14 -22.63 6.84
CA PRO A 77 -4.71 -22.78 6.56
C PRO A 77 -4.44 -23.57 5.27
N GLN A 78 -5.27 -24.58 4.97
CA GLN A 78 -5.18 -25.35 3.73
C GLN A 78 -5.56 -24.52 2.50
N LYS A 79 -6.62 -23.70 2.60
CA LYS A 79 -7.01 -22.76 1.54
C LYS A 79 -5.91 -21.73 1.29
N LEU A 80 -5.28 -21.23 2.35
CA LEU A 80 -4.14 -20.32 2.24
C LEU A 80 -2.94 -21.02 1.61
N ALA A 81 -2.59 -22.24 2.03
CA ALA A 81 -1.54 -23.04 1.41
C ALA A 81 -1.75 -23.19 -0.10
N ASN A 82 -2.98 -23.52 -0.53
CA ASN A 82 -3.31 -23.62 -1.95
C ASN A 82 -3.25 -22.27 -2.68
N LEU A 83 -3.72 -21.18 -2.05
CA LEU A 83 -3.79 -19.86 -2.65
C LEU A 83 -2.41 -19.22 -2.83
N PHE A 84 -1.50 -19.46 -1.88
CA PHE A 84 -0.13 -18.93 -1.88
C PHE A 84 0.90 -19.93 -2.40
N GLY A 85 0.47 -21.13 -2.81
CA GLY A 85 1.36 -22.19 -3.32
C GLY A 85 2.36 -22.72 -2.28
N SER A 86 2.10 -22.52 -0.98
CA SER A 86 2.98 -22.98 0.10
C SER A 86 2.64 -24.42 0.48
N THR A 87 3.67 -25.23 0.70
CA THR A 87 3.52 -26.60 1.20
C THR A 87 3.46 -26.67 2.72
N GLU A 88 3.88 -25.61 3.41
CA GLU A 88 3.94 -25.56 4.86
C GLU A 88 2.68 -24.94 5.49
N GLN A 89 2.47 -25.25 6.77
CA GLN A 89 1.37 -24.71 7.53
C GLN A 89 1.65 -23.25 7.93
N PHE A 90 0.69 -22.37 7.69
CA PHE A 90 0.73 -20.99 8.18
C PHE A 90 0.61 -20.93 9.71
N VAL A 91 1.46 -20.12 10.34
CA VAL A 91 1.48 -19.84 11.77
C VAL A 91 0.61 -18.60 12.07
N PRO A 92 -0.39 -18.70 12.95
CA PRO A 92 -1.20 -17.55 13.34
C PRO A 92 -0.48 -16.69 14.39
N LEU A 93 -0.31 -15.41 14.06
CA LEU A 93 0.35 -14.39 14.86
C LEU A 93 -0.64 -13.29 15.25
N SER A 94 -0.22 -12.46 16.21
CA SER A 94 -0.97 -11.31 16.69
C SER A 94 -0.01 -10.19 17.08
N LEU A 95 -0.43 -8.93 16.90
CA LEU A 95 0.35 -7.76 17.28
C LEU A 95 0.63 -7.77 18.79
N ALA A 96 1.90 -7.86 19.16
CA ALA A 96 2.36 -7.89 20.55
C ALA A 96 2.70 -6.47 21.06
N GLY A 97 3.33 -5.65 20.21
CA GLY A 97 3.73 -4.30 20.57
C GLY A 97 4.55 -3.60 19.49
N ARG A 98 5.26 -2.54 19.87
CA ARG A 98 6.19 -1.79 19.02
C ARG A 98 7.48 -1.49 19.77
N CYS A 99 8.54 -1.20 19.03
CA CYS A 99 9.76 -0.59 19.56
C CYS A 99 10.31 0.44 18.57
N THR A 100 11.06 1.42 19.05
CA THR A 100 11.75 2.40 18.20
C THR A 100 13.25 2.18 18.26
N LYS A 101 13.91 2.13 17.09
CA LYS A 101 15.37 2.04 16.99
C LYS A 101 15.91 3.16 16.12
N GLN A 102 16.98 3.81 16.54
CA GLN A 102 17.66 4.82 15.72
C GLN A 102 18.71 4.15 14.83
N LYS A 103 18.65 4.39 13.51
CA LYS A 103 19.71 4.04 12.54
C LYS A 103 20.11 5.33 11.83
N ASN A 104 21.40 5.68 11.87
CA ASN A 104 21.93 6.90 11.21
C ASN A 104 21.17 8.20 11.58
N GLY A 105 20.71 8.32 12.82
CA GLY A 105 19.95 9.49 13.29
C GLY A 105 18.46 9.48 12.92
N VAL A 106 17.99 8.50 12.15
CA VAL A 106 16.56 8.33 11.82
C VAL A 106 15.94 7.34 12.79
N ALA A 107 14.87 7.74 13.48
CA ALA A 107 14.07 6.84 14.30
C ALA A 107 13.18 5.97 13.41
N LEU A 108 13.35 4.66 13.52
CA LEU A 108 12.56 3.64 12.82
C LEU A 108 11.65 2.95 13.84
N ASP A 109 10.34 2.99 13.56
CA ASP A 109 9.37 2.18 14.28
C ASP A 109 9.45 0.73 13.79
N ILE A 110 9.35 -0.22 14.71
CA ILE A 110 9.34 -1.65 14.43
C ILE A 110 8.13 -2.26 15.13
N LEU A 111 7.33 -3.03 14.39
CA LEU A 111 6.24 -3.82 14.95
C LEU A 111 6.77 -5.16 15.44
N LEU A 112 6.18 -5.63 16.53
CA LEU A 112 6.51 -6.93 17.11
C LEU A 112 5.29 -7.82 17.04
N LEU A 113 5.38 -8.91 16.28
CA LEU A 113 4.34 -9.92 16.18
C LEU A 113 4.76 -11.18 16.95
N SER A 114 3.85 -11.76 17.71
CA SER A 114 4.10 -13.01 18.43
C SER A 114 2.91 -13.95 18.27
N ASP A 115 3.03 -15.18 18.76
CA ASP A 115 1.91 -16.10 18.80
C ASP A 115 0.75 -15.50 19.62
N SER A 116 -0.49 -15.86 19.25
CA SER A 116 -1.67 -15.28 19.88
C SER A 116 -1.75 -15.48 21.40
N SER A 117 -1.07 -16.48 21.97
CA SER A 117 -1.04 -16.70 23.42
C SER A 117 -0.07 -15.72 24.08
N SER A 118 1.14 -15.59 23.55
CA SER A 118 2.15 -14.64 24.03
C SER A 118 1.71 -13.19 23.88
N SER A 119 1.09 -12.81 22.76
CA SER A 119 0.57 -11.46 22.56
C SER A 119 -0.54 -11.11 23.56
N LYS A 120 -1.41 -12.07 23.91
CA LYS A 120 -2.41 -11.87 24.99
C LYS A 120 -1.74 -11.67 26.34
N LEU A 121 -0.73 -12.48 26.66
CA LEU A 121 0.03 -12.35 27.91
C LEU A 121 0.72 -10.99 28.03
N ILE A 122 1.30 -10.48 26.94
CA ILE A 122 1.87 -9.12 26.93
C ILE A 122 0.80 -8.07 27.11
N LYS A 123 -0.32 -8.15 26.38
CA LYS A 123 -1.40 -7.18 26.49
C LYS A 123 -1.92 -7.10 27.92
N ASP A 124 -2.10 -8.24 28.57
CA ASP A 124 -2.56 -8.30 29.97
C ASP A 124 -1.49 -7.79 30.94
N ALA A 125 -0.21 -8.12 30.71
CA ALA A 125 0.91 -7.63 31.52
C ALA A 125 1.08 -6.11 31.37
N TYR A 126 1.03 -5.56 30.16
CA TYR A 126 1.10 -4.13 29.88
C TYR A 126 -0.05 -3.37 30.53
N ASN A 127 -1.28 -3.87 30.40
CA ASN A 127 -2.45 -3.29 31.08
C ASN A 127 -2.32 -3.36 32.61
N SER A 128 -1.76 -4.44 33.15
CA SER A 128 -1.51 -4.60 34.59
C SER A 128 -0.40 -3.67 35.07
N GLN A 129 0.62 -3.45 34.26
CA GLN A 129 1.73 -2.54 34.52
C GLN A 129 1.29 -1.09 34.43
N LEU A 130 0.33 -0.75 33.57
CA LEU A 130 -0.34 0.56 33.58
C LEU A 130 -1.17 0.79 34.87
N GLN A 131 -1.54 -0.27 35.59
CA GLN A 131 -2.34 -0.19 36.81
C GLN A 131 -1.54 -0.40 38.11
N SER A 132 -0.37 -1.06 38.06
CA SER A 132 0.41 -1.45 39.24
C SER A 132 1.92 -1.47 38.96
N GLU A 133 2.75 -1.21 39.97
CA GLU A 133 4.21 -1.07 39.83
C GLU A 133 5.00 -2.40 39.93
N ASN A 134 4.35 -3.54 40.17
CA ASN A 134 5.03 -4.80 40.52
C ASN A 134 4.81 -5.96 39.53
N SER A 135 4.90 -5.72 38.22
CA SER A 135 4.91 -6.79 37.22
C SER A 135 6.33 -7.31 36.99
N ARG A 136 6.54 -8.63 37.14
CA ARG A 136 7.79 -9.27 36.70
C ARG A 136 7.89 -9.20 35.18
N ASN A 137 9.05 -8.79 34.67
CA ASN A 137 9.33 -8.82 33.25
C ASN A 137 9.16 -10.25 32.72
N ARG A 138 8.30 -10.40 31.73
CA ARG A 138 8.16 -11.65 30.96
C ARG A 138 8.79 -11.40 29.61
N CYS A 139 9.67 -12.31 29.23
CA CYS A 139 10.21 -12.36 27.90
C CYS A 139 9.27 -13.18 27.00
N ILE A 140 9.06 -12.72 25.77
CA ILE A 140 8.41 -13.50 24.71
C ILE A 140 9.29 -13.49 23.47
N SER A 141 9.10 -14.50 22.61
CA SER A 141 9.68 -14.46 21.26
C SER A 141 8.74 -13.72 20.32
N ALA A 142 9.27 -12.78 19.55
CA ALA A 142 8.54 -12.00 18.57
C ALA A 142 9.32 -11.88 17.26
N ILE A 143 8.59 -11.59 16.18
CA ILE A 143 9.14 -11.16 14.89
C ILE A 143 9.12 -9.65 14.84
N ALA A 144 10.27 -9.07 14.53
CA ALA A 144 10.44 -7.64 14.26
C ALA A 144 10.11 -7.35 12.79
N ILE A 145 9.13 -6.48 12.55
CA ILE A 145 8.79 -5.95 11.21
C ILE A 145 9.14 -4.47 11.20
N PRO A 146 10.24 -4.07 10.53
CA PRO A 146 10.59 -2.66 10.45
C PRO A 146 9.53 -1.92 9.61
N LEU A 147 9.09 -0.77 10.10
CA LEU A 147 8.11 0.08 9.44
C LEU A 147 8.77 1.19 8.66
N SER A 148 8.02 1.70 7.68
CA SER A 148 8.34 2.95 7.03
C SER A 148 8.27 4.12 8.02
N PRO A 149 9.14 5.13 7.87
CA PRO A 149 9.05 6.32 8.70
C PRO A 149 7.73 7.07 8.44
N ASN A 150 7.15 7.60 9.52
CA ASN A 150 6.16 8.70 9.57
C ASN A 150 4.66 8.46 9.30
N SER A 151 4.16 7.28 8.95
CA SER A 151 2.68 7.09 8.77
C SER A 151 2.03 5.84 9.38
N PRO A 152 2.65 4.64 9.38
CA PRO A 152 1.96 3.41 9.77
C PRO A 152 1.55 3.35 11.25
N THR A 153 2.44 3.80 12.14
CA THR A 153 2.28 3.65 13.60
C THR A 153 1.07 4.40 14.12
N ARG A 154 0.71 5.54 13.49
CA ARG A 154 -0.49 6.30 13.83
C ARG A 154 -1.76 5.53 13.47
N LEU A 155 -1.81 4.93 12.28
CA LEU A 155 -2.95 4.11 11.85
C LEU A 155 -3.14 2.91 12.77
N LEU A 156 -2.05 2.22 13.08
CA LEU A 156 -2.03 1.02 13.92
C LEU A 156 -2.40 1.29 15.37
N SER A 157 -1.89 2.37 15.97
CA SER A 157 -2.21 2.74 17.36
C SER A 157 -3.70 3.03 17.54
N HIS A 158 -4.35 3.62 16.54
CA HIS A 158 -5.79 3.85 16.54
C HIS A 158 -6.61 2.57 16.36
N ALA A 159 -6.23 1.70 15.41
CA ALA A 159 -6.85 0.38 15.24
C ALA A 159 -6.77 -0.46 16.52
N TYR A 160 -5.58 -0.52 17.12
CA TYR A 160 -5.32 -1.29 18.35
C TYR A 160 -6.08 -0.76 19.56
N ALA A 161 -6.22 0.56 19.68
CA ALA A 161 -6.96 1.18 20.78
C ALA A 161 -8.45 0.88 20.72
N SER A 162 -9.01 0.69 19.52
CA SER A 162 -10.45 0.55 19.28
C SER A 162 -11.27 1.68 19.93
N ILE A 163 -10.71 2.89 19.99
CA ILE A 163 -11.36 4.05 20.60
C ILE A 163 -12.01 4.88 19.48
N PRO A 164 -13.31 5.20 19.61
CA PRO A 164 -13.99 6.22 18.82
C PRO A 164 -13.14 7.42 18.42
N LEU A 165 -13.01 7.66 17.12
CA LEU A 165 -12.31 8.81 16.59
C LEU A 165 -13.27 9.93 16.22
N SER A 166 -12.78 11.15 16.37
CA SER A 166 -13.43 12.30 15.75
C SER A 166 -13.29 12.19 14.23
N LYS A 167 -14.30 12.70 13.53
CA LYS A 167 -14.32 12.81 12.07
C LYS A 167 -13.01 13.40 11.49
N THR A 168 -12.52 14.48 12.09
CA THR A 168 -11.26 15.11 11.69
C THR A 168 -10.06 14.18 11.75
N LYS A 169 -9.90 13.47 12.87
CA LYS A 169 -8.80 12.52 13.03
C LYS A 169 -8.94 11.39 12.02
N MET A 170 -10.17 10.93 11.77
CA MET A 170 -10.45 9.96 10.72
C MET A 170 -10.02 10.46 9.34
N LEU A 171 -10.32 11.70 8.94
CA LEU A 171 -9.91 12.24 7.63
C LEU A 171 -8.38 12.28 7.47
N ILE A 172 -7.67 12.73 8.50
CA ILE A 172 -6.20 12.75 8.50
C ILE A 172 -5.67 11.32 8.35
N LEU A 173 -6.19 10.37 9.13
CA LEU A 173 -5.77 8.97 9.07
C LEU A 173 -6.13 8.32 7.74
N ASN A 174 -7.32 8.58 7.19
CA ASN A 174 -7.74 8.06 5.89
C ASN A 174 -6.80 8.53 4.78
N SER A 175 -6.34 9.78 4.82
CA SER A 175 -5.36 10.29 3.84
C SER A 175 -4.01 9.55 3.91
N LEU A 176 -3.60 9.08 5.10
CA LEU A 176 -2.38 8.28 5.26
C LEU A 176 -2.54 6.85 4.72
N LEU A 177 -3.77 6.32 4.71
CA LEU A 177 -4.09 4.99 4.20
C LEU A 177 -4.24 4.99 2.68
N VAL A 178 -4.85 6.03 2.10
CA VAL A 178 -5.24 6.08 0.70
C VAL A 178 -4.13 6.64 -0.21
N ASN A 179 -3.28 7.54 0.29
CA ASN A 179 -2.20 8.14 -0.49
C ASN A 179 -0.92 7.29 -0.48
N ARG A 180 -1.06 5.96 -0.49
CA ARG A 180 0.06 5.02 -0.57
C ARG A 180 -0.06 4.26 -1.88
N ASP A 181 0.82 4.59 -2.82
CA ASP A 181 0.86 3.94 -4.12
C ASP A 181 1.06 2.44 -3.95
N ASN A 182 0.22 1.64 -4.63
CA ASN A 182 0.21 0.18 -4.50
C ASN A 182 -0.06 -0.32 -3.07
N GLY A 183 -0.63 0.54 -2.21
CA GLY A 183 -1.14 0.16 -0.92
C GLY A 183 -2.43 -0.65 -1.04
N LEU A 184 -2.98 -1.04 0.11
CA LEU A 184 -4.19 -1.85 0.18
C LEU A 184 -5.34 -1.25 -0.63
N PHE A 185 -5.56 0.06 -0.51
CA PHE A 185 -6.70 0.72 -1.17
C PHE A 185 -6.63 0.59 -2.70
N ASP A 186 -5.45 0.65 -3.29
CA ASP A 186 -5.27 0.56 -4.75
C ASP A 186 -5.50 -0.84 -5.30
N ASN A 187 -5.13 -1.87 -4.52
CA ASN A 187 -5.14 -3.27 -4.95
C ASN A 187 -6.47 -3.99 -4.68
N LEU A 188 -7.48 -3.29 -4.13
CA LEU A 188 -8.82 -3.83 -3.99
C LEU A 188 -9.48 -4.02 -5.39
N PRO A 189 -10.33 -5.05 -5.56
CA PRO A 189 -10.93 -5.40 -6.85
C PRO A 189 -12.10 -4.47 -7.22
N TRP A 190 -11.86 -3.17 -7.28
CA TRP A 190 -12.91 -2.17 -7.51
C TRP A 190 -13.66 -2.43 -8.81
N ALA A 191 -12.96 -2.66 -9.92
CA ALA A 191 -13.60 -2.83 -11.22
C ALA A 191 -14.50 -4.07 -11.28
N SER A 192 -14.10 -5.18 -10.66
CA SER A 192 -14.79 -6.45 -10.80
C SER A 192 -15.79 -6.75 -9.69
N TRP A 193 -15.65 -6.14 -8.50
CA TRP A 193 -16.46 -6.45 -7.32
C TRP A 193 -17.32 -5.29 -6.82
N THR A 194 -17.17 -4.08 -7.35
CA THR A 194 -18.05 -2.97 -6.97
C THR A 194 -19.48 -3.26 -7.41
N ILE A 195 -20.42 -3.14 -6.47
CA ILE A 195 -21.85 -3.22 -6.75
C ILE A 195 -22.31 -1.86 -7.24
N GLU A 196 -21.95 -1.50 -8.46
CA GLU A 196 -22.68 -0.42 -9.13
C GLU A 196 -23.91 -1.01 -9.80
N PRO A 197 -25.03 -0.26 -9.87
CA PRO A 197 -26.07 -0.62 -10.81
C PRO A 197 -25.36 -0.68 -12.16
N GLU A 198 -25.25 -1.87 -12.73
CA GLU A 198 -24.57 -2.14 -14.00
C GLU A 198 -25.12 -1.27 -15.13
N ARG A 199 -26.12 -0.41 -14.89
CA ARG A 199 -26.87 0.28 -15.90
C ARG A 199 -27.03 1.77 -15.61
N ASP A 200 -26.81 2.56 -16.66
CA ASP A 200 -27.10 4.00 -16.67
C ASP A 200 -28.62 4.27 -16.49
N ALA A 201 -29.01 5.55 -16.46
CA ALA A 201 -30.43 5.95 -16.38
C ALA A 201 -31.28 5.40 -17.55
N ALA A 202 -30.64 5.01 -18.67
CA ALA A 202 -31.25 4.41 -19.84
C ALA A 202 -31.21 2.87 -19.84
N ASN A 203 -30.78 2.26 -18.73
CA ASN A 203 -30.68 0.82 -18.55
C ASN A 203 -29.62 0.11 -19.43
N ASN A 204 -28.59 0.82 -19.90
CA ASN A 204 -27.46 0.27 -20.69
C ASN A 204 -26.31 -0.17 -19.81
N VAL A 205 -25.62 -1.27 -20.15
CA VAL A 205 -24.47 -1.74 -19.37
C VAL A 205 -23.35 -0.69 -19.39
N VAL A 206 -23.00 -0.14 -18.22
CA VAL A 206 -21.89 0.80 -18.08
C VAL A 206 -20.58 0.04 -18.28
N ASP A 207 -19.77 0.48 -19.24
CA ASP A 207 -18.45 -0.11 -19.53
C ASP A 207 -17.59 -0.14 -18.25
N GLU A 208 -16.84 -1.23 -18.02
CA GLU A 208 -16.04 -1.46 -16.79
C GLU A 208 -15.11 -0.29 -16.48
N LYS A 209 -14.61 0.38 -17.53
CA LYS A 209 -13.75 1.57 -17.44
C LYS A 209 -14.42 2.79 -16.77
N TYR A 210 -15.74 2.81 -16.71
CA TYR A 210 -16.54 3.86 -16.08
C TYR A 210 -17.10 3.44 -14.71
N SER A 211 -16.75 2.25 -14.20
CA SER A 211 -17.13 1.88 -12.85
C SER A 211 -16.50 2.85 -11.85
N MET A 212 -17.34 3.59 -11.14
CA MET A 212 -16.92 4.64 -10.23
C MET A 212 -16.53 4.10 -8.85
N GLY A 213 -16.53 2.78 -8.64
CA GLY A 213 -16.35 2.14 -7.34
C GLY A 213 -15.17 2.65 -6.53
N LYS A 214 -13.98 2.72 -7.14
CA LYS A 214 -12.78 3.27 -6.49
C LYS A 214 -12.95 4.75 -6.12
N ARG A 215 -13.55 5.55 -7.00
CA ARG A 215 -13.82 6.98 -6.79
C ARG A 215 -14.84 7.19 -5.66
N VAL A 216 -15.91 6.41 -5.63
CA VAL A 216 -16.95 6.43 -4.59
C VAL A 216 -16.32 6.07 -3.23
N ALA A 217 -15.50 5.01 -3.19
CA ALA A 217 -14.79 4.60 -1.98
C ALA A 217 -13.83 5.70 -1.48
N TYR A 218 -13.09 6.31 -2.40
CA TYR A 218 -12.19 7.43 -2.10
C TYR A 218 -12.96 8.60 -1.49
N GLN A 219 -14.07 9.00 -2.12
CA GLN A 219 -14.95 10.06 -1.62
C GLN A 219 -15.46 9.79 -0.19
N ARG A 220 -15.86 8.55 0.12
CA ARG A 220 -16.23 8.15 1.49
C ARG A 220 -15.08 8.25 2.48
N LEU A 221 -13.88 7.83 2.08
CA LEU A 221 -12.67 7.97 2.92
C LEU A 221 -12.33 9.45 3.15
N MET A 222 -12.62 10.32 2.18
CA MET A 222 -12.51 11.77 2.31
C MET A 222 -13.73 12.41 3.00
N GLY A 223 -14.67 11.62 3.51
CA GLY A 223 -15.82 12.08 4.30
C GLY A 223 -16.80 12.98 3.56
N THR A 224 -16.84 12.90 2.23
CA THR A 224 -17.84 13.63 1.41
C THR A 224 -19.27 13.19 1.77
N ASP A 225 -19.41 11.95 2.23
CA ASP A 225 -20.65 11.33 2.65
C ASP A 225 -21.03 11.61 4.11
N TRP A 226 -20.19 12.35 4.85
CA TRP A 226 -20.50 12.69 6.23
C TRP A 226 -21.40 13.92 6.27
N ARG A 227 -22.51 13.82 7.02
CA ARG A 227 -23.44 14.93 7.26
C ARG A 227 -22.70 16.22 7.66
N GLY A 228 -23.03 17.32 6.99
CA GLY A 228 -22.38 18.63 7.09
C GLY A 228 -21.30 18.89 6.03
N GLY A 229 -20.97 17.91 5.18
CA GLY A 229 -19.82 18.01 4.30
C GLY A 229 -18.52 18.14 5.08
N LEU A 230 -17.39 18.12 4.37
CA LEU A 230 -16.10 18.43 4.96
C LEU A 230 -16.09 19.87 5.52
N THR A 231 -16.89 20.74 4.90
CA THR A 231 -16.92 22.18 5.15
C THR A 231 -17.50 22.54 6.52
N THR A 232 -18.68 22.01 6.88
CA THR A 232 -19.28 22.25 8.19
C THR A 232 -18.45 21.62 9.32
N GLN A 233 -17.66 20.58 9.04
CA GLN A 233 -16.81 19.94 10.05
C GLN A 233 -15.50 20.68 10.30
N LEU A 234 -14.89 21.19 9.23
CA LEU A 234 -13.77 22.12 9.35
C LEU A 234 -14.22 23.38 10.09
N LYS A 235 -15.46 23.82 9.86
CA LYS A 235 -16.09 24.90 10.62
C LYS A 235 -16.22 24.54 12.11
N GLU A 236 -16.79 23.38 12.46
CA GLU A 236 -16.89 22.93 13.86
C GLU A 236 -15.53 22.81 14.56
N LEU A 237 -14.48 22.38 13.84
CA LEU A 237 -13.10 22.33 14.35
C LEU A 237 -12.53 23.72 14.61
N LEU A 238 -12.69 24.61 13.63
CA LEU A 238 -12.25 26.00 13.74
C LEU A 238 -13.11 26.79 14.72
N GLU A 239 -14.25 26.26 15.19
CA GLU A 239 -15.08 26.85 16.24
C GLU A 239 -14.77 26.27 17.63
N LYS A 240 -14.43 24.97 17.75
CA LYS A 240 -14.03 24.33 19.01
C LYS A 240 -12.62 24.75 19.43
N LYS A 241 -12.54 25.91 20.09
CA LYS A 241 -11.29 26.61 20.37
C LYS A 241 -10.50 26.11 21.59
N GLU A 242 -11.01 25.25 22.48
CA GLU A 242 -10.56 25.40 23.89
C GLU A 242 -10.09 24.21 24.75
N ASP A 243 -10.08 22.92 24.35
CA ASP A 243 -9.74 21.85 25.33
C ASP A 243 -8.69 20.79 24.92
N ASN A 244 -7.96 20.94 23.81
CA ASN A 244 -7.01 19.88 23.40
C ASN A 244 -5.54 20.32 23.44
N ASP A 245 -4.89 20.08 24.59
CA ASP A 245 -3.43 19.95 24.76
C ASP A 245 -2.80 18.84 23.88
N ILE A 246 -3.59 18.16 23.04
CA ILE A 246 -3.17 17.04 22.19
C ILE A 246 -2.50 17.53 20.88
N PHE A 247 -2.60 18.82 20.53
CA PHE A 247 -2.11 19.39 19.26
C PHE A 247 -0.99 20.44 19.43
N ALA A 248 -0.27 20.42 20.56
CA ALA A 248 0.65 21.50 20.94
C ALA A 248 2.04 21.46 20.25
N ASN A 249 2.30 20.54 19.31
CA ASN A 249 3.60 20.45 18.65
C ASN A 249 3.58 21.10 17.26
N VAL A 250 4.64 21.87 16.96
CA VAL A 250 4.88 22.77 15.82
C VAL A 250 4.70 22.12 14.43
N THR A 251 4.54 20.80 14.32
CA THR A 251 4.20 20.07 13.09
C THR A 251 2.76 20.22 12.61
N ASP A 252 1.86 20.69 13.48
CA ASP A 252 0.42 20.59 13.22
C ASP A 252 -0.14 21.77 12.41
N GLU A 253 0.51 22.94 12.45
CA GLU A 253 0.13 24.09 11.61
C GLU A 253 0.46 23.86 10.14
N GLU A 254 1.64 23.32 9.85
CA GLU A 254 2.03 22.91 8.50
C GLU A 254 1.13 21.78 7.98
N MET A 255 0.77 20.83 8.84
CA MET A 255 -0.16 19.76 8.50
C MET A 255 -1.57 20.28 8.24
N MET A 256 -2.07 21.21 9.03
CA MET A 256 -3.38 21.83 8.83
C MET A 256 -3.40 22.73 7.58
N ALA A 257 -2.32 23.46 7.31
CA ALA A 257 -2.18 24.25 6.09
C ALA A 257 -2.11 23.34 4.86
N SER A 258 -1.32 22.26 4.93
CA SER A 258 -1.22 21.23 3.89
C SER A 258 -2.56 20.55 3.64
N LEU A 259 -3.27 20.14 4.70
CA LEU A 259 -4.60 19.55 4.60
C LEU A 259 -5.61 20.53 4.01
N SER A 260 -5.61 21.79 4.47
CA SER A 260 -6.51 22.83 3.96
C SER A 260 -6.25 23.13 2.48
N LYS A 261 -4.98 23.20 2.08
CA LYS A 261 -4.57 23.30 0.68
C LYS A 261 -5.09 22.12 -0.12
N ARG A 262 -4.87 20.90 0.37
CA ARG A 262 -5.29 19.68 -0.31
C ARG A 262 -6.82 19.59 -0.45
N ILE A 263 -7.55 20.04 0.56
CA ILE A 263 -9.01 20.11 0.53
C ILE A 263 -9.49 21.08 -0.55
N LEU A 264 -8.87 22.27 -0.62
CA LEU A 264 -9.20 23.25 -1.67
C LEU A 264 -8.82 22.74 -3.06
N GLU A 265 -7.70 22.03 -3.20
CA GLU A 265 -7.32 21.37 -4.46
C GLU A 265 -8.38 20.35 -4.89
N VAL A 266 -8.85 19.50 -3.97
CA VAL A 266 -9.91 18.52 -4.24
C VAL A 266 -11.21 19.22 -4.62
N GLU A 267 -11.60 20.26 -3.90
CA GLU A 267 -12.81 21.04 -4.19
C GLU A 267 -12.75 21.73 -5.56
N VAL A 268 -11.60 22.28 -5.94
CA VAL A 268 -11.37 22.84 -7.28
C VAL A 268 -11.51 21.75 -8.34
N THR A 269 -10.93 20.57 -8.12
CA THR A 269 -11.04 19.45 -9.07
C THR A 269 -12.47 18.94 -9.21
N ASP A 270 -13.22 18.83 -8.10
CA ASP A 270 -14.60 18.38 -8.11
C ASP A 270 -15.53 19.42 -8.77
N ALA A 271 -15.34 20.71 -8.48
CA ALA A 271 -16.10 21.78 -9.11
C ALA A 271 -15.82 21.86 -10.63
N ARG A 272 -14.55 21.66 -11.06
CA ARG A 272 -14.21 21.54 -12.49
C ARG A 272 -14.90 20.35 -13.15
N ALA A 273 -14.92 19.20 -12.49
CA ALA A 273 -15.59 18.02 -13.01
C ALA A 273 -17.10 18.24 -13.16
N GLN A 274 -17.75 18.87 -12.18
CA GLN A 274 -19.18 19.22 -12.26
C GLN A 274 -19.48 20.20 -13.40
N VAL A 275 -18.66 21.24 -13.57
CA VAL A 275 -18.80 22.18 -14.69
C VAL A 275 -18.68 21.44 -16.03
N ALA A 276 -17.67 20.58 -16.18
CA ALA A 276 -17.49 19.79 -17.40
C ALA A 276 -18.67 18.84 -17.67
N GLU A 277 -19.23 18.22 -16.63
CA GLU A 277 -20.41 17.34 -16.74
C GLU A 277 -21.64 18.13 -17.19
N PHE A 278 -21.93 19.28 -16.58
CA PHE A 278 -23.06 20.12 -16.99
C PHE A 278 -22.88 20.70 -18.40
N GLU A 279 -21.66 21.09 -18.78
CA GLU A 279 -21.35 21.54 -20.15
C GLU A 279 -21.53 20.41 -21.17
N GLN A 280 -21.13 19.18 -20.82
CA GLN A 280 -21.38 18.01 -21.67
C GLN A 280 -22.87 17.72 -21.81
N GLN A 281 -23.64 17.76 -20.72
CA GLN A 281 -25.09 17.58 -20.76
C GLN A 281 -25.76 18.64 -21.65
N GLN A 282 -25.33 19.90 -21.55
CA GLN A 282 -25.81 20.98 -22.41
C GLN A 282 -25.46 20.77 -23.88
N GLN A 283 -24.26 20.26 -24.19
CA GLN A 283 -23.87 19.92 -25.56
C GLN A 283 -24.68 18.77 -26.15
N VAL A 284 -25.01 17.75 -25.35
CA VAL A 284 -25.87 16.63 -25.78
C VAL A 284 -27.27 17.14 -26.12
N VAL A 285 -27.84 18.01 -25.27
CA VAL A 285 -29.16 18.63 -25.53
C VAL A 285 -29.13 19.48 -26.81
N ASN A 286 -28.08 20.27 -27.03
CA ASN A 286 -27.95 21.10 -28.23
C ASN A 286 -27.59 20.31 -29.50
N GLY A 287 -26.97 19.13 -29.37
CA GLY A 287 -26.50 18.32 -30.50
C GLY A 287 -27.60 17.49 -31.17
N ASP A 288 -28.64 17.10 -30.42
CA ASP A 288 -29.78 16.28 -30.88
C ASP A 288 -30.97 17.12 -31.42
N GLU A 289 -30.70 18.34 -31.89
CA GLU A 289 -31.67 19.35 -32.37
C GLU A 289 -32.64 18.89 -33.49
N LEU A 290 -32.54 17.66 -34.00
CA LEU A 290 -33.31 17.20 -35.16
C LEU A 290 -34.52 16.30 -34.88
N GLU A 291 -34.69 15.71 -33.70
CA GLU A 291 -35.88 14.85 -33.42
C GLU A 291 -36.52 14.96 -32.02
N TRP A 292 -35.90 15.62 -31.04
CA TRP A 292 -36.39 15.62 -29.63
C TRP A 292 -36.88 16.98 -29.09
N SER A 293 -36.86 18.03 -29.91
CA SER A 293 -37.15 19.41 -29.48
C SER A 293 -38.60 19.66 -29.04
N ASP A 294 -39.56 18.83 -29.46
CA ASP A 294 -40.97 18.96 -29.05
C ASP A 294 -41.28 18.29 -27.68
N PHE A 295 -40.34 17.57 -27.08
CA PHE A 295 -40.58 16.78 -25.85
C PHE A 295 -39.77 17.21 -24.61
N MET A 296 -38.77 18.08 -24.77
CA MET A 296 -38.01 18.63 -23.64
C MET A 296 -38.68 19.92 -23.14
N ASP A 297 -39.22 19.88 -21.92
CA ASP A 297 -39.80 21.04 -21.25
C ASP A 297 -38.74 22.15 -21.09
N SER A 298 -39.06 23.38 -21.51
CA SER A 298 -38.20 24.56 -21.37
C SER A 298 -37.81 24.87 -19.90
N GLU A 299 -38.53 24.32 -18.93
CA GLU A 299 -38.15 24.36 -17.51
C GLU A 299 -36.88 23.56 -17.20
N SER A 300 -36.61 22.47 -17.93
CA SER A 300 -35.43 21.62 -17.72
C SER A 300 -34.15 22.33 -18.17
N GLU A 301 -34.20 23.06 -19.30
CA GLU A 301 -33.05 23.83 -19.81
C GLU A 301 -32.69 24.98 -18.87
N ALA A 302 -33.69 25.73 -18.40
CA ALA A 302 -33.48 26.81 -17.45
C ALA A 302 -32.88 26.32 -16.12
N SER A 303 -33.33 25.15 -15.64
CA SER A 303 -32.78 24.52 -14.44
C SER A 303 -31.32 24.09 -14.64
N ASN A 304 -30.98 23.48 -15.78
CA ASN A 304 -29.60 23.05 -16.06
C ASN A 304 -28.65 24.24 -16.19
N GLN A 305 -29.08 25.33 -16.85
CA GLN A 305 -28.29 26.54 -16.96
C GLN A 305 -28.02 27.16 -15.58
N GLN A 306 -29.02 27.18 -14.70
CA GLN A 306 -28.86 27.68 -13.34
C GLN A 306 -27.87 26.84 -12.52
N LEU A 307 -27.91 25.50 -12.65
CA LEU A 307 -26.95 24.59 -12.01
C LEU A 307 -25.52 24.78 -12.54
N LEU A 308 -25.36 25.00 -13.85
CA LEU A 308 -24.06 25.28 -14.46
C LEU A 308 -23.46 26.59 -13.94
N ASP A 309 -24.27 27.66 -13.86
CA ASP A 309 -23.81 28.96 -13.35
C ASP A 309 -23.45 28.89 -11.86
N GLU A 310 -24.20 28.13 -11.06
CA GLU A 310 -23.88 27.84 -9.66
C GLU A 310 -22.55 27.07 -9.53
N ALA A 311 -22.33 26.04 -10.36
CA ALA A 311 -21.09 25.26 -10.38
C ALA A 311 -19.88 26.12 -10.77
N ARG A 312 -20.03 27.01 -11.77
CA ARG A 312 -18.97 27.96 -12.17
C ARG A 312 -18.63 28.96 -11.08
N PHE A 313 -19.65 29.50 -10.39
CA PHE A 313 -19.44 30.39 -9.26
C PHE A 313 -18.68 29.69 -8.13
N ARG A 314 -19.06 28.44 -7.81
CA ARG A 314 -18.38 27.61 -6.82
C ARG A 314 -16.91 27.37 -7.18
N LEU A 315 -16.63 27.04 -8.45
CA LEU A 315 -15.26 26.87 -8.95
C LEU A 315 -14.44 28.17 -8.78
N GLN A 316 -14.98 29.31 -9.19
CA GLN A 316 -14.29 30.60 -9.09
C GLN A 316 -13.94 30.97 -7.64
N MET A 317 -14.84 30.71 -6.69
CA MET A 317 -14.56 30.92 -5.26
C MET A 317 -13.46 29.97 -4.73
N ALA A 318 -13.47 28.70 -5.13
CA ALA A 318 -12.46 27.74 -4.70
C ALA A 318 -11.06 28.09 -5.26
N GLU A 319 -10.96 28.48 -6.53
CA GLU A 319 -9.69 28.85 -7.18
C GLU A 319 -9.10 30.13 -6.60
N SER A 320 -9.93 31.16 -6.36
CA SER A 320 -9.46 32.41 -5.73
C SER A 320 -8.97 32.17 -4.30
N SER A 321 -9.62 31.28 -3.56
CA SER A 321 -9.22 30.87 -2.22
C SER A 321 -7.91 30.10 -2.20
N LEU A 322 -7.72 29.17 -3.15
CA LEU A 322 -6.48 28.40 -3.30
C LEU A 322 -5.31 29.32 -3.68
N LYS A 323 -5.56 30.30 -4.56
CA LYS A 323 -4.58 31.32 -4.94
C LYS A 323 -4.18 32.19 -3.73
N ASP A 324 -5.16 32.65 -2.96
CA ASP A 324 -4.93 33.42 -1.74
C ASP A 324 -4.10 32.67 -0.68
N LEU A 325 -4.24 31.34 -0.63
CA LEU A 325 -3.48 30.46 0.26
C LEU A 325 -2.03 30.28 -0.22
N ASN A 326 -1.77 30.29 -1.52
CA ASN A 326 -0.42 30.17 -2.10
C ASN A 326 0.34 31.51 -2.10
N ASP A 327 -0.34 32.63 -2.37
CA ASP A 327 0.30 33.93 -2.63
C ASP A 327 0.76 34.66 -1.35
N LYS A 328 0.23 34.29 -0.18
CA LYS A 328 0.58 34.96 1.08
C LYS A 328 0.90 33.91 2.16
N PRO A 329 2.14 33.84 2.67
CA PRO A 329 2.41 33.17 3.95
C PRO A 329 1.79 34.01 5.05
N LYS A 330 0.47 33.92 5.22
CA LYS A 330 -0.24 34.65 6.26
C LYS A 330 -0.02 33.92 7.59
N GLY A 331 0.12 34.68 8.68
CA GLY A 331 0.15 34.11 10.02
C GLY A 331 -1.10 33.25 10.30
N PRO A 332 -1.01 32.28 11.23
CA PRO A 332 -1.99 31.20 11.43
C PRO A 332 -3.43 31.69 11.64
N GLY A 333 -3.61 32.87 12.25
CA GLY A 333 -4.93 33.48 12.45
C GLY A 333 -5.66 33.87 11.16
N SER A 334 -4.93 34.20 10.09
CA SER A 334 -5.53 34.65 8.83
C SER A 334 -5.89 33.50 7.89
N VAL A 335 -5.20 32.35 7.97
CA VAL A 335 -5.58 31.14 7.22
C VAL A 335 -6.93 30.63 7.74
N ARG A 336 -7.09 30.61 9.07
CA ARG A 336 -8.34 30.23 9.76
C ARG A 336 -9.52 31.11 9.37
N SER A 337 -9.37 32.44 9.34
CA SER A 337 -10.47 33.33 8.97
C SER A 337 -10.88 33.19 7.50
N THR A 338 -9.91 33.01 6.61
CA THR A 338 -10.16 32.78 5.18
C THR A 338 -10.93 31.47 4.99
N LEU A 339 -10.50 30.39 5.67
CA LEU A 339 -11.20 29.11 5.66
C LEU A 339 -12.64 29.24 6.18
N MET A 340 -12.88 29.89 7.32
CA MET A 340 -14.23 30.04 7.87
C MET A 340 -15.22 30.74 6.92
N THR A 341 -14.74 31.73 6.17
CA THR A 341 -15.56 32.43 5.16
C THR A 341 -15.95 31.49 4.02
N ILE A 342 -14.99 30.70 3.51
CA ILE A 342 -15.20 29.72 2.43
C ILE A 342 -16.18 28.62 2.85
N LEU A 343 -15.99 28.09 4.06
CA LEU A 343 -16.81 26.98 4.57
C LEU A 343 -18.28 27.41 4.79
N THR A 344 -18.50 28.69 5.06
CA THR A 344 -19.83 29.24 5.30
C THR A 344 -20.60 29.51 4.00
N SER A 345 -19.91 29.79 2.88
CA SER A 345 -20.54 30.02 1.59
C SER A 345 -20.88 28.74 0.81
N LEU A 346 -20.37 27.57 1.23
CA LEU A 346 -20.52 26.28 0.53
C LEU A 346 -21.67 25.38 1.04
N ASN A 347 -22.54 25.84 1.95
CA ASN A 347 -23.61 25.01 2.52
C ASN A 347 -24.92 25.13 1.71
N VAL A 348 -25.30 24.06 0.98
CA VAL A 348 -26.56 23.94 0.20
C VAL A 348 -27.38 22.76 0.73
N GLU A 349 -28.72 22.88 0.81
CA GLU A 349 -29.65 21.83 1.29
C GLU A 349 -29.89 20.71 0.26
N VAL A 350 -30.09 19.46 0.71
CA VAL A 350 -30.08 18.28 -0.18
C VAL A 350 -31.09 17.16 0.19
N LYS A 351 -31.52 16.39 -0.82
CA LYS A 351 -32.43 15.20 -0.78
C LYS A 351 -31.81 13.99 -0.02
N GLU A 352 -32.25 12.74 -0.16
CA GLU A 352 -31.66 11.56 0.55
C GLU A 352 -31.05 10.48 -0.38
N ALA A 353 -29.89 9.88 -0.01
CA ALA A 353 -29.17 8.84 -0.75
C ALA A 353 -29.47 7.40 -0.32
N PRO A 354 -29.29 6.43 -1.23
CA PRO A 354 -29.50 5.01 -0.98
C PRO A 354 -28.47 4.34 -0.05
N TYR A 355 -27.20 4.73 -0.15
CA TYR A 355 -26.12 4.32 0.75
C TYR A 355 -25.18 5.51 0.99
N ARG A 356 -24.29 5.40 1.98
CA ARG A 356 -23.36 6.48 2.32
C ARG A 356 -22.38 6.70 1.17
N GLY A 357 -22.37 7.89 0.59
CA GLY A 357 -21.41 8.31 -0.43
C GLY A 357 -21.71 7.89 -1.86
N ALA A 358 -22.93 7.45 -2.15
CA ALA A 358 -23.35 7.21 -3.53
C ALA A 358 -23.24 8.50 -4.38
N ILE A 359 -22.52 8.44 -5.50
CA ILE A 359 -22.39 9.58 -6.43
C ILE A 359 -23.78 9.93 -7.00
N GLY A 360 -24.06 11.22 -7.13
CA GLY A 360 -25.36 11.72 -7.60
C GLY A 360 -26.47 11.68 -6.54
N TYR A 361 -26.16 11.21 -5.33
CA TYR A 361 -27.11 11.20 -4.24
C TYR A 361 -26.55 11.85 -2.96
N PRO A 362 -27.40 12.58 -2.22
CA PRO A 362 -27.02 13.22 -0.96
C PRO A 362 -26.91 12.29 0.24
N PRO A 363 -25.90 12.44 1.09
CA PRO A 363 -25.52 11.44 2.10
C PRO A 363 -26.71 10.84 2.87
N LYS A 364 -26.77 9.50 2.92
CA LYS A 364 -27.85 8.75 3.58
C LYS A 364 -28.13 9.34 4.96
N ARG A 365 -29.40 9.63 5.22
CA ARG A 365 -29.84 10.22 6.49
C ARG A 365 -29.47 9.24 7.60
N ASN A 366 -28.49 9.62 8.42
CA ASN A 366 -28.11 8.80 9.56
C ASN A 366 -29.36 8.66 10.45
N ASP A 367 -29.79 7.43 10.69
CA ASP A 367 -30.73 7.18 11.78
C ASP A 367 -30.10 7.74 13.06
N PRO A 368 -30.87 8.39 13.95
CA PRO A 368 -30.34 8.93 15.20
C PRO A 368 -29.63 7.88 16.08
N GLY A 369 -29.83 6.57 15.80
CA GLY A 369 -29.08 5.46 16.39
C GLY A 369 -27.71 5.16 15.75
N ASP A 370 -27.50 5.49 14.46
CA ASP A 370 -26.25 5.22 13.72
C ASP A 370 -25.22 6.35 13.83
N LEU A 371 -25.65 7.56 14.22
CA LEU A 371 -24.76 8.64 14.67
C LEU A 371 -23.90 8.25 15.89
N ALA A 372 -24.22 7.15 16.57
CA ALA A 372 -23.62 6.76 17.84
C ALA A 372 -22.42 5.80 17.74
N LYS A 373 -22.03 5.33 16.55
CA LYS A 373 -20.83 4.48 16.38
C LYS A 373 -19.75 5.20 15.55
N PRO A 374 -19.01 6.13 16.15
CA PRO A 374 -17.80 6.66 15.54
C PRO A 374 -16.85 5.51 15.18
N TYR A 375 -16.27 5.59 13.97
CA TYR A 375 -15.21 4.70 13.54
C TYR A 375 -14.04 4.74 14.54
N THR A 376 -13.43 3.59 14.76
CA THR A 376 -12.29 3.42 15.67
C THR A 376 -10.96 3.66 14.98
N SER A 377 -10.92 3.47 13.66
CA SER A 377 -9.73 3.59 12.83
C SER A 377 -10.10 3.78 11.35
N ALA A 378 -9.14 4.20 10.52
CA ALA A 378 -9.30 4.22 9.07
C ALA A 378 -9.63 2.83 8.49
N TYR A 379 -9.05 1.77 9.06
CA TYR A 379 -9.34 0.38 8.71
C TYR A 379 -10.79 -0.02 9.02
N SER A 380 -11.41 0.59 10.04
CA SER A 380 -12.82 0.37 10.41
C SER A 380 -13.73 0.81 9.27
N LEU A 381 -13.50 2.03 8.75
CA LEU A 381 -14.21 2.57 7.61
C LEU A 381 -13.91 1.76 6.33
N LEU A 382 -12.66 1.36 6.12
CA LEU A 382 -12.30 0.51 4.97
C LEU A 382 -13.02 -0.85 5.02
N THR A 383 -13.16 -1.45 6.21
CA THR A 383 -13.90 -2.71 6.39
C THR A 383 -15.37 -2.55 6.05
N GLU A 384 -15.98 -1.42 6.42
CA GLU A 384 -17.34 -1.07 6.00
C GLU A 384 -17.43 -0.94 4.48
N ILE A 385 -16.51 -0.22 3.85
CA ILE A 385 -16.46 -0.04 2.39
C ILE A 385 -16.33 -1.40 1.67
N ILE A 386 -15.41 -2.26 2.10
CA ILE A 386 -15.24 -3.62 1.55
C ILE A 386 -16.54 -4.42 1.69
N SER A 387 -17.20 -4.33 2.85
CA SER A 387 -18.45 -5.04 3.10
C SER A 387 -19.62 -4.53 2.26
N GLU A 388 -19.77 -3.22 2.19
CA GLU A 388 -20.94 -2.59 1.56
C GLU A 388 -20.79 -2.47 0.05
N GLN A 389 -19.66 -1.92 -0.42
CA GLN A 389 -19.42 -1.59 -1.83
C GLN A 389 -18.84 -2.76 -2.63
N LEU A 390 -17.94 -3.56 -2.05
CA LEU A 390 -17.35 -4.72 -2.74
C LEU A 390 -18.12 -6.03 -2.50
N ASN A 391 -19.17 -5.99 -1.67
CA ASN A 391 -19.87 -7.19 -1.20
C ASN A 391 -18.93 -8.27 -0.63
N ALA A 392 -17.84 -7.87 0.00
CA ALA A 392 -16.78 -8.77 0.40
C ALA A 392 -16.60 -8.80 1.91
N GLN A 393 -15.92 -9.82 2.41
CA GLN A 393 -15.42 -9.87 3.76
C GLN A 393 -13.93 -10.21 3.75
N VAL A 394 -13.18 -9.63 4.67
CA VAL A 394 -11.80 -10.05 4.95
C VAL A 394 -11.87 -11.36 5.72
N VAL A 395 -11.27 -12.42 5.18
CA VAL A 395 -11.27 -13.76 5.80
C VAL A 395 -9.91 -14.11 6.40
N ALA A 396 -8.84 -13.58 5.82
CA ALA A 396 -7.50 -13.74 6.35
C ALA A 396 -6.62 -12.53 6.03
N CYS A 397 -5.69 -12.24 6.93
CA CYS A 397 -4.55 -11.36 6.69
C CYS A 397 -3.29 -12.22 6.69
N VAL A 398 -2.46 -12.08 5.67
CA VAL A 398 -1.27 -12.89 5.47
C VAL A 398 -0.05 -11.98 5.40
N LEU A 399 1.05 -12.42 5.99
CA LEU A 399 2.39 -11.89 5.74
C LEU A 399 3.16 -12.93 4.95
N GLU A 400 3.77 -12.50 3.87
CA GLU A 400 4.50 -13.37 2.95
C GLU A 400 5.86 -12.79 2.62
N GLN A 401 6.79 -13.65 2.20
CA GLN A 401 8.07 -13.20 1.68
C GLN A 401 7.87 -12.54 0.31
N THR A 402 8.28 -11.28 0.21
CA THR A 402 8.13 -10.50 -1.03
C THR A 402 9.44 -10.16 -1.70
N SER A 403 10.57 -10.48 -1.07
CA SER A 403 11.88 -10.32 -1.71
C SER A 403 12.08 -11.36 -2.80
N LEU A 404 12.51 -10.92 -3.98
CA LEU A 404 12.98 -11.79 -5.06
C LEU A 404 14.46 -12.17 -4.89
N PHE A 405 15.20 -11.44 -4.07
CA PHE A 405 16.64 -11.65 -3.87
C PHE A 405 16.89 -12.82 -2.92
N GLU A 406 17.76 -13.74 -3.32
CA GLU A 406 18.12 -14.87 -2.46
C GLU A 406 18.83 -14.38 -1.18
N GLY A 407 18.50 -15.00 -0.05
CA GLY A 407 19.08 -14.64 1.26
C GLY A 407 18.51 -13.36 1.88
N ASN A 408 17.70 -12.57 1.16
CA ASN A 408 16.98 -11.44 1.72
C ASN A 408 15.59 -11.87 2.18
N LEU A 409 15.21 -11.41 3.36
CA LEU A 409 13.87 -11.61 3.88
C LEU A 409 13.15 -10.27 4.02
N VAL A 410 12.16 -10.04 3.16
CA VAL A 410 11.28 -8.87 3.21
C VAL A 410 9.86 -9.37 3.34
N LEU A 411 9.10 -8.81 4.28
CA LEU A 411 7.70 -9.19 4.49
C LEU A 411 6.76 -8.15 3.88
N GLY A 412 5.91 -8.61 2.96
CA GLY A 412 4.75 -7.86 2.49
C GLY A 412 3.45 -8.37 3.11
N GLY A 413 2.40 -7.58 2.96
CA GLY A 413 1.06 -7.93 3.40
C GLY A 413 0.18 -8.41 2.26
N ALA A 414 -0.78 -9.27 2.57
CA ALA A 414 -1.87 -9.61 1.68
C ALA A 414 -3.17 -9.81 2.46
N LEU A 415 -4.28 -9.34 1.90
CA LEU A 415 -5.61 -9.63 2.40
C LEU A 415 -6.31 -10.65 1.50
N VAL A 416 -6.90 -11.66 2.13
CA VAL A 416 -7.77 -12.60 1.44
C VAL A 416 -9.21 -12.16 1.65
N LEU A 417 -9.81 -11.70 0.57
CA LEU A 417 -11.21 -11.28 0.51
C LEU A 417 -12.06 -12.45 0.00
N GLN A 418 -13.24 -12.60 0.58
CA GLN A 418 -14.26 -13.54 0.10
C GLN A 418 -15.52 -12.78 -0.25
N ARG A 419 -16.05 -12.99 -1.44
CA ARG A 419 -17.35 -12.44 -1.85
C ARG A 419 -18.47 -13.07 -1.03
N LYS A 420 -19.37 -12.26 -0.45
CA LYS A 420 -20.42 -12.70 0.48
C LYS A 420 -21.57 -13.48 -0.16
N GLY A 421 -21.62 -13.61 -1.49
CA GLY A 421 -22.58 -14.46 -2.22
C GLY A 421 -24.04 -14.27 -1.78
N GLY A 422 -24.73 -13.26 -2.32
CA GLY A 422 -26.13 -13.04 -1.94
C GLY A 422 -26.88 -12.08 -2.86
N THR A 423 -28.20 -12.30 -2.96
CA THR A 423 -29.14 -11.39 -3.62
C THR A 423 -29.11 -10.02 -2.98
N LYS A 424 -28.81 -8.97 -3.75
CA LYS A 424 -28.82 -7.59 -3.24
C LYS A 424 -30.04 -6.85 -3.75
N ALA A 425 -30.68 -6.13 -2.82
CA ALA A 425 -31.65 -5.10 -3.15
C ALA A 425 -30.88 -3.92 -3.75
N THR A 426 -31.14 -3.62 -5.02
CA THR A 426 -30.71 -2.37 -5.63
C THR A 426 -31.49 -1.19 -5.06
N THR A 427 -30.94 -0.01 -5.28
CA THR A 427 -31.47 1.33 -5.04
C THR A 427 -32.96 1.50 -5.36
N ALA A 428 -33.46 0.78 -6.37
CA ALA A 428 -34.84 0.82 -6.83
C ALA A 428 -35.77 -0.21 -6.14
N GLY A 429 -35.29 -0.94 -5.13
CA GLY A 429 -36.04 -2.01 -4.46
C GLY A 429 -36.08 -3.35 -5.22
N THR A 430 -35.40 -3.45 -6.37
CA THR A 430 -35.28 -4.69 -7.15
C THR A 430 -34.17 -5.58 -6.61
N TYR A 431 -34.49 -6.85 -6.33
CA TYR A 431 -33.51 -7.84 -5.90
C TYR A 431 -32.84 -8.47 -7.13
N TYR A 432 -31.53 -8.30 -7.28
CA TYR A 432 -30.74 -9.03 -8.27
C TYR A 432 -30.07 -10.22 -7.59
N SER A 433 -30.29 -11.41 -8.12
CA SER A 433 -29.50 -12.58 -7.78
C SER A 433 -28.24 -12.59 -8.66
N ASP A 434 -27.06 -12.58 -8.03
CA ASP A 434 -25.76 -12.76 -8.70
C ASP A 434 -25.71 -14.04 -9.58
N ALA A 435 -26.65 -14.97 -9.39
CA ALA A 435 -26.75 -16.25 -10.11
C ALA A 435 -26.81 -16.17 -11.65
N LYS A 436 -27.06 -15.00 -12.26
CA LYS A 436 -27.10 -14.87 -13.73
C LYS A 436 -25.81 -14.33 -14.36
N ASN A 437 -25.00 -13.60 -13.60
CA ASN A 437 -23.72 -13.11 -14.08
C ASN A 437 -22.67 -14.09 -13.54
N ASN A 438 -22.23 -15.02 -14.39
CA ASN A 438 -21.14 -15.99 -14.12
C ASN A 438 -19.78 -15.34 -13.74
N VAL A 439 -19.77 -14.03 -13.52
CA VAL A 439 -18.62 -13.21 -13.15
C VAL A 439 -18.45 -13.28 -11.62
N GLY A 440 -17.94 -14.42 -11.16
CA GLY A 440 -17.58 -14.67 -9.77
C GLY A 440 -18.55 -15.62 -9.07
N ASN A 441 -18.19 -16.90 -9.00
CA ASN A 441 -18.91 -17.87 -8.18
C ASN A 441 -19.02 -17.39 -6.72
N GLU A 442 -20.13 -17.69 -6.06
CA GLU A 442 -20.24 -17.55 -4.61
C GLU A 442 -19.01 -18.20 -3.94
N ASN A 443 -18.36 -17.49 -3.02
CA ASN A 443 -17.08 -17.84 -2.40
C ASN A 443 -15.82 -17.63 -3.27
N SER A 444 -15.87 -16.80 -4.32
CA SER A 444 -14.64 -16.36 -4.98
C SER A 444 -13.71 -15.70 -3.96
N LEU A 445 -12.48 -16.20 -3.90
CA LEU A 445 -11.41 -15.61 -3.10
C LEU A 445 -10.61 -14.66 -3.98
N TYR A 446 -10.22 -13.53 -3.40
CA TYR A 446 -9.33 -12.57 -4.04
C TYR A 446 -8.22 -12.19 -3.08
N VAL A 447 -6.99 -12.12 -3.60
CA VAL A 447 -5.81 -11.70 -2.83
C VAL A 447 -5.53 -10.25 -3.18
N ALA A 448 -5.81 -9.33 -2.25
CA ALA A 448 -5.42 -7.94 -2.37
C ALA A 448 -4.05 -7.74 -1.74
N GLU A 449 -3.05 -7.40 -2.56
CA GLU A 449 -1.70 -7.13 -2.05
C GLU A 449 -1.67 -5.81 -1.26
N CYS A 450 -0.86 -5.76 -0.21
CA CYS A 450 -0.72 -4.55 0.60
C CYS A 450 0.63 -4.50 1.31
N TYR A 451 0.87 -3.42 2.06
CA TYR A 451 2.03 -3.37 2.95
C TYR A 451 1.80 -4.22 4.20
N SER A 452 2.89 -4.66 4.83
CA SER A 452 2.83 -5.47 6.05
C SER A 452 2.09 -4.73 7.17
N ASP A 453 2.25 -3.41 7.29
CA ASP A 453 1.53 -2.59 8.26
C ASP A 453 0.02 -2.50 8.02
N GLU A 454 -0.41 -2.49 6.77
CA GLU A 454 -1.83 -2.46 6.39
C GLU A 454 -2.50 -3.81 6.67
N ALA A 455 -1.82 -4.92 6.36
CA ALA A 455 -2.29 -6.26 6.71
C ALA A 455 -2.44 -6.43 8.24
N VAL A 456 -1.45 -5.96 9.01
CA VAL A 456 -1.50 -5.96 10.48
C VAL A 456 -2.66 -5.08 10.97
N GLY A 457 -2.83 -3.88 10.42
CA GLY A 457 -3.89 -2.96 10.82
C GLY A 457 -5.29 -3.49 10.56
N MET A 458 -5.50 -4.08 9.39
CA MET A 458 -6.75 -4.77 9.04
C MET A 458 -6.99 -6.00 9.92
N ALA A 459 -5.95 -6.78 10.22
CA ALA A 459 -6.08 -7.94 11.12
C ALA A 459 -6.55 -7.51 12.51
N VAL A 460 -5.97 -6.43 13.05
CA VAL A 460 -6.34 -5.87 14.35
C VAL A 460 -7.77 -5.34 14.36
N GLU A 461 -8.18 -4.61 13.31
CA GLU A 461 -9.54 -4.04 13.22
C GLU A 461 -10.61 -5.13 13.06
N VAL A 462 -10.39 -6.13 12.20
CA VAL A 462 -11.35 -7.23 11.98
C VAL A 462 -11.30 -8.25 13.13
N GLY A 463 -10.23 -8.26 13.92
CA GLY A 463 -10.00 -9.23 15.01
C GLY A 463 -9.60 -10.61 14.49
N LEU A 464 -8.85 -10.65 13.38
CA LEU A 464 -8.32 -11.88 12.78
C LEU A 464 -6.84 -12.08 13.15
N PRO A 465 -6.36 -13.33 13.22
CA PRO A 465 -4.93 -13.59 13.31
C PRO A 465 -4.23 -13.22 12.01
N ILE A 466 -2.95 -12.87 12.12
CA ILE A 466 -2.06 -12.64 10.98
C ILE A 466 -1.38 -13.97 10.66
N HIS A 467 -1.54 -14.48 9.46
CA HIS A 467 -0.92 -15.74 9.04
C HIS A 467 0.45 -15.50 8.43
N LEU A 468 1.50 -16.11 8.97
CA LEU A 468 2.85 -16.10 8.41
C LEU A 468 3.23 -17.50 7.94
N GLU A 469 3.96 -17.62 6.84
CA GLU A 469 4.46 -18.90 6.37
C GLU A 469 5.36 -19.58 7.43
N GLY A 470 5.19 -20.91 7.59
CA GLY A 470 5.89 -21.70 8.60
C GLY A 470 7.41 -21.65 8.48
N GLU A 471 7.94 -21.68 7.26
CA GLU A 471 9.37 -21.57 7.00
C GLU A 471 9.92 -20.23 7.42
N VAL A 472 9.22 -19.15 7.06
CA VAL A 472 9.59 -17.78 7.42
C VAL A 472 9.55 -17.62 8.94
N TRP A 473 8.50 -18.14 9.60
CA TRP A 473 8.43 -18.13 11.07
C TRP A 473 9.64 -18.84 11.70
N LYS A 474 10.00 -20.04 11.23
CA LYS A 474 11.16 -20.80 11.75
C LYS A 474 12.49 -20.08 11.56
N ARG A 475 12.64 -19.31 10.48
CA ARG A 475 13.86 -18.53 10.19
C ARG A 475 13.99 -17.31 11.10
N VAL A 476 12.89 -16.60 11.38
CA VAL A 476 12.92 -15.32 12.09
C VAL A 476 12.69 -15.44 13.60
N ILE A 477 12.06 -16.52 14.06
CA ILE A 477 11.77 -16.72 15.49
C ILE A 477 13.08 -16.72 16.29
N GLY A 478 13.19 -15.80 17.26
CA GLY A 478 14.42 -15.64 18.04
C GLY A 478 14.66 -14.24 18.60
N THR A 479 13.85 -13.24 18.22
CA THR A 479 13.93 -11.93 18.88
C THR A 479 13.15 -11.98 20.19
N ASP A 480 13.89 -12.20 21.26
CA ASP A 480 13.36 -12.12 22.61
C ASP A 480 13.10 -10.66 22.99
N VAL A 481 11.87 -10.36 23.38
CA VAL A 481 11.42 -9.01 23.75
C VAL A 481 10.78 -9.00 25.14
N GLU A 482 10.93 -7.90 25.85
CA GLU A 482 10.27 -7.65 27.13
C GLU A 482 9.55 -6.29 27.11
N ILE A 483 8.69 -6.03 28.09
CA ILE A 483 8.03 -4.72 28.20
C ILE A 483 9.05 -3.69 28.68
N ASP A 484 9.16 -2.56 27.99
CA ASP A 484 9.98 -1.45 28.47
C ASP A 484 9.25 -0.74 29.61
N SER A 485 9.62 -1.06 30.85
CA SER A 485 8.96 -0.51 32.03
C SER A 485 9.13 1.00 32.20
N GLU A 486 10.25 1.54 31.74
CA GLU A 486 10.56 2.96 31.85
C GLU A 486 9.73 3.74 30.85
N GLU A 487 9.74 3.30 29.59
CA GLU A 487 9.00 3.94 28.51
C GLU A 487 7.48 3.74 28.68
N ALA A 488 7.03 2.57 29.13
CA ALA A 488 5.62 2.33 29.47
C ALA A 488 5.11 3.24 30.61
N SER A 489 5.98 3.57 31.57
CA SER A 489 5.62 4.50 32.65
C SER A 489 5.52 5.95 32.14
N ASN A 490 6.39 6.34 31.22
CA ASN A 490 6.33 7.64 30.54
C ASN A 490 5.09 7.74 29.63
N ALA A 491 4.75 6.65 28.95
CA ALA A 491 3.59 6.52 28.08
C ALA A 491 2.24 6.73 28.80
N ARG A 492 2.17 6.50 30.13
CA ARG A 492 0.94 6.78 30.91
C ARG A 492 0.49 8.24 30.78
N ASN A 493 1.42 9.16 30.57
CA ASN A 493 1.16 10.59 30.47
C ASN A 493 1.10 11.09 29.02
N ALA A 494 1.35 10.21 28.04
CA ALA A 494 1.60 10.60 26.67
C ALA A 494 0.38 10.47 25.75
N THR A 495 0.49 11.01 24.54
CA THR A 495 -0.63 11.19 23.59
C THR A 495 -1.12 9.86 22.99
N ALA A 496 -2.17 9.91 22.16
CA ALA A 496 -2.83 8.72 21.61
C ALA A 496 -1.93 7.72 20.83
N LEU A 497 -0.70 8.13 20.45
CA LEU A 497 0.30 7.25 19.84
C LEU A 497 0.83 6.16 20.80
N ASP A 498 0.78 6.36 22.12
CA ASP A 498 1.39 5.46 23.12
C ASP A 498 0.46 4.34 23.62
N ARG A 499 -0.52 4.00 22.79
CA ARG A 499 -1.48 2.92 23.10
C ARG A 499 -1.01 1.54 22.69
N LEU A 500 0.00 1.46 21.82
CA LEU A 500 0.67 0.21 21.51
C LEU A 500 1.68 -0.11 22.64
N PRO A 501 1.72 -1.36 23.15
CA PRO A 501 2.73 -1.76 24.11
C PRO A 501 4.13 -1.46 23.59
N ILE A 502 4.90 -0.67 24.35
CA ILE A 502 6.30 -0.40 24.02
C ILE A 502 7.15 -1.53 24.59
N LEU A 503 7.84 -2.24 23.71
CA LEU A 503 8.65 -3.39 24.05
C LEU A 503 10.12 -3.07 23.77
N ARG A 504 10.99 -3.65 24.57
CA ARG A 504 12.44 -3.57 24.40
C ARG A 504 12.97 -4.92 23.92
N PRO A 505 13.69 -4.98 22.79
CA PRO A 505 14.39 -6.20 22.40
C PRO A 505 15.54 -6.48 23.38
N LEU A 506 15.69 -7.74 23.81
CA LEU A 506 16.79 -8.15 24.70
C LEU A 506 18.14 -8.20 23.97
N TYR A 507 18.11 -8.37 22.66
CA TYR A 507 19.27 -8.41 21.79
C TYR A 507 19.13 -7.39 20.67
N ASP A 508 20.26 -6.81 20.27
CA ASP A 508 20.28 -5.96 19.09
C ASP A 508 19.96 -6.78 17.84
N PHE A 509 18.86 -6.44 17.17
CA PHE A 509 18.59 -6.93 15.82
C PHE A 509 19.10 -5.93 14.78
N CYS A 510 19.61 -6.46 13.67
CA CYS A 510 20.12 -5.69 12.55
C CYS A 510 18.95 -5.18 11.71
N ILE A 511 18.90 -3.87 11.48
CA ILE A 511 18.01 -3.28 10.47
C ILE A 511 18.82 -3.17 9.20
N ALA A 512 18.58 -4.06 8.24
CA ALA A 512 19.16 -4.00 6.92
C ALA A 512 18.10 -3.57 5.90
N VAL A 513 18.55 -2.96 4.80
CA VAL A 513 17.71 -2.69 3.63
C VAL A 513 17.85 -3.87 2.68
N GLU A 514 16.79 -4.20 1.95
CA GLU A 514 16.84 -5.15 0.85
C GLU A 514 17.97 -4.77 -0.13
N GLY A 515 18.69 -5.75 -0.66
CA GLY A 515 19.83 -5.53 -1.55
C GLY A 515 21.17 -5.18 -0.85
N GLU A 516 21.18 -4.83 0.45
CA GLU A 516 22.45 -4.72 1.20
C GLU A 516 23.13 -6.10 1.31
N GLU A 517 24.46 -6.13 1.24
CA GLU A 517 25.22 -7.38 1.35
C GLU A 517 24.97 -8.06 2.70
N VAL A 518 24.74 -9.38 2.66
CA VAL A 518 24.45 -10.18 3.84
C VAL A 518 25.77 -10.62 4.48
N LEU A 519 26.19 -9.96 5.57
CA LEU A 519 27.50 -10.21 6.20
C LEU A 519 27.50 -11.37 7.20
N SER A 520 26.33 -11.74 7.73
CA SER A 520 26.21 -12.80 8.74
C SER A 520 24.92 -13.62 8.59
N GLU A 521 24.92 -14.83 9.12
CA GLU A 521 23.71 -15.69 9.18
C GLU A 521 22.55 -15.02 9.96
N ARG A 522 22.88 -14.16 10.94
CA ARG A 522 21.87 -13.35 11.64
C ARG A 522 21.21 -12.31 10.71
N ASP A 523 21.96 -11.78 9.75
CA ASP A 523 21.45 -10.81 8.78
C ASP A 523 20.66 -11.46 7.63
N VAL A 524 20.84 -12.77 7.42
CA VAL A 524 19.99 -13.58 6.52
C VAL A 524 18.59 -13.75 7.12
N ASN A 525 18.55 -13.95 8.45
CA ASN A 525 17.34 -14.27 9.18
C ASN A 525 16.59 -13.04 9.72
N SER A 526 17.14 -11.83 9.55
CA SER A 526 16.47 -10.59 9.95
C SER A 526 15.53 -10.11 8.85
N VAL A 527 14.35 -9.61 9.26
CA VAL A 527 13.42 -8.96 8.33
C VAL A 527 14.00 -7.61 7.92
N ARG A 528 14.13 -7.40 6.62
CA ARG A 528 14.71 -6.20 6.01
C ARG A 528 13.64 -5.21 5.58
N LEU A 529 14.06 -3.95 5.48
CA LEU A 529 13.24 -2.91 4.87
C LEU A 529 13.16 -3.15 3.35
N PRO A 530 11.97 -3.19 2.75
CA PRO A 530 11.83 -3.32 1.30
C PRO A 530 12.54 -2.17 0.57
N MET A 531 13.21 -2.46 -0.53
CA MET A 531 13.69 -1.44 -1.45
C MET A 531 12.49 -1.02 -2.30
N SER A 532 11.81 0.07 -1.95
CA SER A 532 10.68 0.53 -2.76
C SER A 532 11.21 1.11 -4.07
N THR A 533 10.74 0.61 -5.21
CA THR A 533 11.01 1.22 -6.53
C THR A 533 10.18 2.49 -6.79
N SER A 534 9.17 2.74 -5.97
CA SER A 534 8.38 3.97 -6.04
C SER A 534 9.14 5.13 -5.40
N ALA A 535 9.41 6.18 -6.19
CA ALA A 535 10.03 7.45 -5.77
C ALA A 535 9.19 8.30 -4.79
N SER A 536 8.38 7.64 -3.96
CA SER A 536 7.54 8.22 -2.92
C SER A 536 8.31 8.16 -1.61
N ILE A 537 8.52 9.31 -0.96
CA ILE A 537 8.92 9.59 0.44
C ILE A 537 10.03 8.71 1.09
N PHE A 538 9.93 7.38 0.99
CA PHE A 538 10.95 6.37 1.21
C PHE A 538 12.28 6.73 0.59
N ASP A 539 12.31 7.19 -0.66
CA ASP A 539 13.55 7.52 -1.35
C ASP A 539 14.37 8.55 -0.60
N LYS A 540 13.76 9.60 -0.02
CA LYS A 540 14.54 10.58 0.76
C LYS A 540 15.11 9.97 2.04
N ALA A 541 14.38 9.09 2.71
CA ALA A 541 14.86 8.45 3.93
C ALA A 541 15.93 7.37 3.64
N ILE A 542 15.74 6.58 2.57
CA ILE A 542 16.69 5.56 2.13
C ILE A 542 17.94 6.22 1.51
N GLN A 543 17.80 7.28 0.70
CA GLN A 543 18.91 8.12 0.21
C GLN A 543 19.63 8.87 1.34
N MET A 544 18.97 9.15 2.47
CA MET A 544 19.66 9.65 3.67
C MET A 544 20.46 8.55 4.37
N ILE A 545 20.05 7.28 4.23
CA ILE A 545 20.75 6.12 4.81
C ILE A 545 21.90 5.66 3.91
N GLN A 546 21.78 5.81 2.59
CA GLN A 546 22.78 5.40 1.60
C GLN A 546 23.44 6.62 0.95
N PRO A 547 24.77 6.79 1.02
CA PRO A 547 25.47 7.85 0.31
C PRO A 547 25.35 7.61 -1.20
N SER A 548 24.45 8.31 -1.88
CA SER A 548 24.35 8.25 -3.33
C SER A 548 25.59 8.88 -3.98
N PRO A 549 26.22 8.22 -4.98
CA PRO A 549 27.25 8.85 -5.80
C PRO A 549 26.66 10.04 -6.58
N ASP A 550 27.43 11.11 -6.75
CA ASP A 550 27.03 12.39 -7.36
C ASP A 550 26.30 12.21 -8.72
N THR A 551 24.97 12.28 -8.72
CA THR A 551 24.09 12.09 -9.89
C THR A 551 24.00 13.30 -10.83
N SER A 552 24.80 14.34 -10.61
CA SER A 552 24.67 15.62 -11.34
C SER A 552 25.14 15.57 -12.81
N ASN A 553 25.73 14.46 -13.28
CA ASN A 553 26.24 14.30 -14.65
C ASN A 553 25.81 13.00 -15.34
N ALA A 554 24.77 12.32 -14.88
CA ALA A 554 24.31 11.10 -15.55
C ALA A 554 23.83 11.42 -16.98
N PRO A 555 24.28 10.67 -18.01
CA PRO A 555 23.81 10.87 -19.38
C PRO A 555 22.30 10.66 -19.44
N VAL A 556 21.59 11.57 -20.13
CA VAL A 556 20.11 11.58 -20.26
C VAL A 556 19.56 10.27 -20.85
N PHE A 557 20.41 9.48 -21.51
CA PHE A 557 20.10 8.14 -22.01
C PHE A 557 21.22 7.19 -21.63
N SER A 558 20.92 6.22 -20.77
CA SER A 558 21.85 5.13 -20.47
C SER A 558 21.96 4.23 -21.70
N THR A 559 23.14 4.18 -22.32
CA THR A 559 23.45 3.22 -23.41
C THR A 559 23.75 1.82 -22.88
N TYR A 560 23.57 1.58 -21.57
CA TYR A 560 23.87 0.31 -20.94
C TYR A 560 22.81 -0.73 -21.28
N SER A 561 23.18 -1.68 -22.16
CA SER A 561 22.43 -2.91 -22.37
C SER A 561 22.95 -3.95 -21.37
N PRO A 562 22.19 -4.31 -20.33
CA PRO A 562 22.65 -5.26 -19.32
C PRO A 562 22.80 -6.68 -19.87
N VAL A 563 22.09 -7.00 -20.96
CA VAL A 563 22.09 -8.33 -21.58
C VAL A 563 22.49 -8.19 -23.04
N GLY A 564 23.52 -8.94 -23.45
CA GLY A 564 24.12 -8.87 -24.79
C GLY A 564 23.71 -9.99 -25.74
N SER A 565 23.15 -11.09 -25.23
CA SER A 565 22.74 -12.25 -26.02
C SER A 565 21.53 -12.98 -25.44
N LEU A 566 20.83 -13.78 -26.25
CA LEU A 566 19.74 -14.63 -25.79
C LEU A 566 20.21 -15.69 -24.78
N ASP A 567 21.36 -16.32 -25.02
CA ASP A 567 21.93 -17.31 -24.10
C ASP A 567 22.25 -16.69 -22.73
N GLU A 568 22.76 -15.46 -22.71
CA GLU A 568 22.98 -14.72 -21.48
C GLU A 568 21.65 -14.45 -20.77
N TYR A 569 20.62 -13.99 -21.49
CA TYR A 569 19.29 -13.76 -20.95
C TYR A 569 18.70 -15.00 -20.26
N ASP A 570 18.81 -16.16 -20.91
CA ASP A 570 18.28 -17.43 -20.40
C ASP A 570 19.05 -17.97 -19.21
N SER A 571 20.34 -17.63 -19.11
CA SER A 571 21.17 -18.00 -17.98
C SER A 571 20.89 -17.19 -16.71
N LEU A 572 20.18 -16.07 -16.82
CA LEU A 572 19.85 -15.21 -15.68
C LEU A 572 18.81 -15.89 -14.78
N SER A 573 19.14 -15.97 -13.50
CA SER A 573 18.15 -16.32 -12.48
C SER A 573 17.10 -15.21 -12.33
N ASP A 574 15.95 -15.52 -11.73
CA ASP A 574 14.93 -14.50 -11.38
C ASP A 574 15.52 -13.40 -10.47
N ASP A 575 16.47 -13.75 -9.61
CA ASP A 575 17.22 -12.81 -8.78
C ASP A 575 18.07 -11.87 -9.65
N ASP A 576 18.83 -12.41 -10.61
CA ASP A 576 19.65 -11.61 -11.52
C ASP A 576 18.80 -10.68 -12.38
N LYS A 577 17.65 -11.16 -12.88
CA LYS A 577 16.69 -10.35 -13.64
C LYS A 577 16.13 -9.20 -12.79
N ALA A 578 15.75 -9.47 -11.54
CA ALA A 578 15.28 -8.44 -10.62
C ALA A 578 16.39 -7.43 -10.29
N ARG A 579 17.63 -7.87 -10.07
CA ARG A 579 18.80 -6.98 -9.86
C ARG A 579 19.06 -6.10 -11.06
N ILE A 580 18.96 -6.65 -12.27
CA ILE A 580 19.12 -5.87 -13.50
C ILE A 580 18.03 -4.80 -13.59
N LEU A 581 16.76 -5.16 -13.37
CA LEU A 581 15.65 -4.21 -13.36
C LEU A 581 15.88 -3.05 -12.38
N LEU A 582 16.31 -3.34 -11.15
CA LEU A 582 16.58 -2.28 -10.16
C LEU A 582 17.83 -1.42 -10.48
N LYS A 583 18.78 -1.95 -11.25
CA LYS A 583 19.97 -1.19 -11.68
C LYS A 583 19.68 -0.26 -12.86
N LEU A 584 18.59 -0.51 -13.60
CA LEU A 584 18.22 0.30 -14.75
C LEU A 584 17.52 1.59 -14.28
N GLU A 585 18.12 2.73 -14.58
CA GLU A 585 17.54 4.05 -14.26
C GLU A 585 16.19 4.30 -14.96
N SER A 586 15.93 3.60 -16.08
CA SER A 586 14.68 3.65 -16.82
C SER A 586 13.54 2.89 -16.16
N PHE A 587 13.84 1.97 -15.23
CA PHE A 587 12.81 1.17 -14.58
C PHE A 587 12.15 1.96 -13.45
N GLN A 588 10.94 2.46 -13.71
CA GLN A 588 10.08 3.12 -12.72
C GLN A 588 8.97 2.19 -12.19
N GLY A 589 9.00 0.91 -12.57
CA GLY A 589 7.98 -0.08 -12.23
C GLY A 589 8.14 -0.67 -10.84
N VAL A 590 7.13 -1.42 -10.39
CA VAL A 590 7.21 -2.25 -9.17
C VAL A 590 7.53 -3.67 -9.55
N LEU A 591 8.50 -4.28 -8.86
CA LEU A 591 8.81 -5.68 -9.06
C LEU A 591 7.61 -6.57 -8.66
N PRO A 592 7.25 -7.58 -9.46
CA PRO A 592 6.17 -8.49 -9.13
C PRO A 592 6.52 -9.29 -7.88
N ARG A 593 5.50 -9.68 -7.10
CA ARG A 593 5.71 -10.56 -5.94
C ARG A 593 6.28 -11.91 -6.39
N PRO A 594 7.06 -12.61 -5.55
CA PRO A 594 7.62 -13.92 -5.89
C PRO A 594 6.58 -14.93 -6.37
N ARG A 595 5.37 -14.92 -5.80
CA ARG A 595 4.28 -15.79 -6.26
C ARG A 595 3.86 -15.52 -7.71
N VAL A 596 3.83 -14.25 -8.13
CA VAL A 596 3.40 -13.83 -9.47
C VAL A 596 4.52 -14.10 -10.46
N ALA A 597 5.77 -13.80 -10.07
CA ALA A 597 6.96 -14.12 -10.86
C ALA A 597 7.05 -15.63 -11.16
N ARG A 598 6.80 -16.49 -10.18
CA ARG A 598 6.90 -17.96 -10.33
C ARG A 598 5.71 -18.62 -11.03
N ALA A 599 4.52 -18.03 -10.94
CA ALA A 599 3.29 -18.64 -11.47
C ALA A 599 3.08 -18.40 -12.97
N SER A 600 3.79 -17.44 -13.57
CA SER A 600 3.58 -17.02 -14.95
C SER A 600 4.59 -17.66 -15.90
N THR A 601 4.11 -18.10 -17.06
CA THR A 601 4.94 -18.57 -18.19
C THR A 601 4.46 -17.82 -19.45
N PRO A 602 5.23 -16.87 -20.02
CA PRO A 602 6.57 -16.43 -19.58
C PRO A 602 6.55 -15.73 -18.20
N SER A 603 7.71 -15.66 -17.52
CA SER A 603 7.81 -15.06 -16.18
C SER A 603 7.37 -13.60 -16.22
N ALA A 604 6.67 -13.13 -15.20
CA ALA A 604 6.29 -11.72 -15.07
C ALA A 604 7.50 -10.79 -15.09
N LEU A 605 8.67 -11.26 -14.64
CA LEU A 605 9.93 -10.53 -14.73
C LEU A 605 10.41 -10.39 -16.18
N ASP A 606 10.19 -11.41 -17.01
CA ASP A 606 10.55 -11.35 -18.43
C ASP A 606 9.75 -10.26 -19.13
N ASN A 607 8.44 -10.18 -18.86
CA ASN A 607 7.58 -9.15 -19.43
C ASN A 607 8.01 -7.71 -19.06
N LEU A 608 8.61 -7.53 -17.88
CA LEU A 608 9.14 -6.24 -17.43
C LEU A 608 10.53 -5.94 -18.00
N LEU A 609 11.36 -6.98 -18.16
CA LEU A 609 12.74 -6.84 -18.60
C LEU A 609 12.86 -6.74 -20.12
N LEU A 610 12.06 -7.49 -20.88
CA LEU A 610 12.12 -7.54 -22.35
C LEU A 610 12.05 -6.16 -23.02
N PRO A 611 11.15 -5.22 -22.62
CA PRO A 611 11.11 -3.89 -23.20
C PRO A 611 12.39 -3.06 -22.96
N LEU A 612 13.19 -3.44 -21.96
CA LEU A 612 14.42 -2.75 -21.56
C LEU A 612 15.69 -3.44 -22.07
N VAL A 613 15.55 -4.59 -22.74
CA VAL A 613 16.64 -5.35 -23.35
C VAL A 613 16.84 -4.89 -24.80
N ASP A 614 18.04 -5.12 -25.34
CA ASP A 614 18.36 -4.85 -26.74
C ASP A 614 17.33 -5.49 -27.68
N GLU A 615 16.91 -4.73 -28.70
CA GLU A 615 15.94 -5.17 -29.70
C GLU A 615 16.26 -6.56 -30.28
N SER A 616 17.53 -6.83 -30.58
CA SER A 616 17.95 -8.09 -31.18
C SER A 616 17.66 -9.29 -30.27
N VAL A 617 17.97 -9.17 -28.98
CA VAL A 617 17.71 -10.20 -27.97
C VAL A 617 16.21 -10.32 -27.71
N ARG A 618 15.49 -9.20 -27.60
CA ARG A 618 14.02 -9.19 -27.44
C ARG A 618 13.32 -9.91 -28.60
N ARG A 619 13.71 -9.65 -29.85
CA ARG A 619 13.12 -10.30 -31.02
C ARG A 619 13.41 -11.80 -31.05
N GLN A 620 14.64 -12.21 -30.78
CA GLN A 620 15.00 -13.63 -30.71
C GLN A 620 14.17 -14.36 -29.65
N PHE A 621 13.98 -13.74 -28.48
CA PHE A 621 13.11 -14.27 -27.43
C PHE A 621 11.65 -14.40 -27.90
N LEU A 622 11.09 -13.35 -28.52
CA LEU A 622 9.70 -13.35 -29.00
C LEU A 622 9.46 -14.38 -30.11
N ILE A 623 10.43 -14.58 -31.00
CA ILE A 623 10.38 -15.62 -32.04
C ILE A 623 10.33 -17.01 -31.38
N ARG A 624 11.22 -17.28 -30.42
CA ARG A 624 11.25 -18.55 -29.68
C ARG A 624 9.95 -18.78 -28.92
N ASP A 625 9.46 -17.79 -28.18
CA ASP A 625 8.22 -17.89 -27.41
C ASP A 625 7.00 -18.12 -28.33
N ALA A 626 6.95 -17.48 -29.50
CA ALA A 626 5.91 -17.75 -30.49
C ALA A 626 6.00 -19.18 -31.05
N GLU A 627 7.20 -19.70 -31.30
CA GLU A 627 7.42 -21.09 -31.72
C GLU A 627 7.00 -22.10 -30.65
N GLU A 628 7.35 -21.88 -29.39
CA GLU A 628 6.96 -22.72 -28.25
C GLU A 628 5.44 -22.76 -28.08
N ARG A 629 4.75 -21.63 -28.33
CA ARG A 629 3.29 -21.54 -28.36
C ARG A 629 2.65 -22.09 -29.65
N ASN A 630 3.45 -22.57 -30.60
CA ASN A 630 3.04 -23.01 -31.95
C ASN A 630 2.35 -21.92 -32.78
N ASP A 631 2.63 -20.64 -32.53
CA ASP A 631 2.15 -19.51 -33.32
C ASP A 631 3.12 -19.19 -34.47
N VAL A 632 3.04 -20.01 -35.51
CA VAL A 632 3.90 -19.90 -36.71
C VAL A 632 3.69 -18.58 -37.47
N VAL A 633 2.50 -17.99 -37.38
CA VAL A 633 2.18 -16.73 -38.09
C VAL A 633 2.97 -15.59 -37.45
N THR A 634 2.89 -15.46 -36.13
CA THR A 634 3.64 -14.44 -35.39
C THR A 634 5.15 -14.62 -35.54
N ALA A 635 5.66 -15.85 -35.44
CA ALA A 635 7.08 -16.13 -35.63
C ALA A 635 7.59 -15.72 -37.02
N ASN A 636 6.82 -16.02 -38.08
CA ASN A 636 7.20 -15.64 -39.45
C ASN A 636 7.11 -14.12 -39.69
N ALA A 637 6.12 -13.44 -39.10
CA ALA A 637 6.03 -11.99 -39.15
C ALA A 637 7.25 -11.34 -38.49
N LEU A 638 7.62 -11.79 -37.29
CA LEU A 638 8.79 -11.29 -36.57
C LEU A 638 10.11 -11.50 -37.33
N ARG A 639 10.25 -12.64 -38.04
CA ARG A 639 11.41 -12.89 -38.92
C ARG A 639 11.40 -12.03 -40.19
N ALA A 640 10.22 -11.73 -40.74
CA ALA A 640 10.10 -10.88 -41.92
C ALA A 640 10.45 -9.41 -41.61
N GLU A 641 10.16 -8.97 -40.39
CA GLU A 641 10.45 -7.62 -39.89
C GLU A 641 11.84 -7.50 -39.23
N MET A 642 12.76 -8.42 -39.54
CA MET A 642 14.10 -8.44 -38.95
C MET A 642 14.89 -7.17 -39.31
N SER A 643 15.46 -6.52 -38.29
CA SER A 643 16.30 -5.34 -38.49
C SER A 643 17.59 -5.70 -39.26
N PRO A 644 18.09 -4.82 -40.15
CA PRO A 644 19.42 -4.90 -40.72
C PRO A 644 20.50 -5.30 -39.71
N ARG A 645 20.46 -4.73 -38.49
CA ARG A 645 21.39 -5.08 -37.41
C ARG A 645 21.26 -6.54 -36.97
N GLN A 646 20.05 -7.03 -36.73
CA GLN A 646 19.83 -8.42 -36.36
C GLN A 646 20.27 -9.38 -37.49
N ALA A 647 19.95 -9.04 -38.75
CA ALA A 647 20.37 -9.83 -39.89
C ALA A 647 21.90 -9.94 -40.01
N LEU A 648 22.65 -8.89 -39.65
CA LEU A 648 24.12 -8.94 -39.58
C LEU A 648 24.62 -9.83 -38.44
N LEU A 649 24.00 -9.76 -37.26
CA LEU A 649 24.36 -10.61 -36.11
C LEU A 649 24.09 -12.10 -36.38
N GLU A 650 22.95 -12.43 -36.99
CA GLU A 650 22.64 -13.82 -37.38
C GLU A 650 23.61 -14.34 -38.44
N ARG A 651 23.99 -13.50 -39.42
CA ARG A 651 25.04 -13.85 -40.40
C ARG A 651 26.40 -14.02 -39.75
N ALA A 652 26.75 -13.19 -38.77
CA ALA A 652 27.99 -13.31 -38.02
C ALA A 652 28.03 -14.63 -37.24
N GLN A 653 26.93 -15.00 -36.59
CA GLN A 653 26.80 -16.27 -35.88
C GLN A 653 26.93 -17.47 -36.82
N ALA A 654 26.25 -17.45 -37.97
CA ALA A 654 26.40 -18.48 -39.01
C ALA A 654 27.86 -18.58 -39.53
N ALA A 655 28.55 -17.45 -39.72
CA ALA A 655 29.95 -17.43 -40.11
C ALA A 655 30.87 -18.05 -39.05
N ARG A 656 30.61 -17.83 -37.75
CA ARG A 656 31.33 -18.50 -36.64
C ARG A 656 31.14 -20.01 -36.66
N GLU A 657 29.91 -20.47 -36.87
CA GLU A 657 29.59 -21.91 -36.94
C GLU A 657 30.30 -22.59 -38.13
N MET A 658 30.48 -21.86 -39.24
CA MET A 658 31.26 -22.31 -40.40
C MET A 658 32.79 -22.16 -40.22
N GLY A 659 33.25 -21.57 -39.12
CA GLY A 659 34.68 -21.35 -38.84
C GLY A 659 35.30 -20.15 -39.55
N LEU A 660 34.51 -19.26 -40.15
CA LEU A 660 34.94 -18.05 -40.87
C LEU A 660 35.09 -16.85 -39.90
N LYS A 661 36.16 -16.86 -39.10
CA LYS A 661 36.36 -15.88 -38.02
C LYS A 661 36.43 -14.42 -38.50
N ASP A 662 37.19 -14.14 -39.56
CA ASP A 662 37.39 -12.77 -40.07
C ASP A 662 36.09 -12.16 -40.60
N GLU A 663 35.22 -12.99 -41.20
CA GLU A 663 33.93 -12.54 -41.70
C GLU A 663 32.94 -12.27 -40.57
N ALA A 664 32.92 -13.13 -39.54
CA ALA A 664 32.11 -12.91 -38.35
C ALA A 664 32.48 -11.60 -37.63
N GLU A 665 33.78 -11.36 -37.43
CA GLU A 665 34.29 -10.13 -36.79
C GLU A 665 33.92 -8.89 -37.61
N ARG A 666 34.01 -8.94 -38.95
CA ARG A 666 33.59 -7.83 -39.80
C ARG A 666 32.10 -7.53 -39.64
N LEU A 667 31.25 -8.56 -39.65
CA LEU A 667 29.79 -8.41 -39.53
C LEU A 667 29.38 -7.89 -38.14
N GLU A 668 30.07 -8.31 -37.08
CA GLU A 668 29.87 -7.81 -35.72
C GLU A 668 30.25 -6.34 -35.58
N ASN A 669 31.40 -5.93 -36.13
CA ASN A 669 31.80 -4.53 -36.16
C ASN A 669 30.80 -3.65 -36.91
N GLU A 670 30.22 -4.16 -38.01
CA GLU A 670 29.17 -3.47 -38.75
C GLU A 670 27.87 -3.36 -37.93
N ALA A 671 27.48 -4.43 -37.22
CA ALA A 671 26.32 -4.41 -36.33
C ALA A 671 26.51 -3.48 -35.11
N GLU A 672 27.72 -3.42 -34.55
CA GLU A 672 28.08 -2.49 -33.46
C GLU A 672 28.07 -1.03 -33.94
N MET A 673 28.52 -0.77 -35.18
CA MET A 673 28.38 0.53 -35.81
C MET A 673 26.90 0.94 -35.95
N LEU A 674 26.02 0.03 -36.41
CA LEU A 674 24.58 0.30 -36.46
C LEU A 674 24.00 0.58 -35.07
N LYS A 675 24.43 -0.16 -34.04
CA LYS A 675 24.04 0.10 -32.65
C LYS A 675 24.44 1.50 -32.19
N ALA A 676 25.69 1.90 -32.46
CA ALA A 676 26.24 3.19 -32.05
C ALA A 676 25.57 4.38 -32.75
N MET A 677 24.92 4.16 -33.91
CA MET A 677 24.15 5.20 -34.59
C MET A 677 22.77 5.42 -33.96
N ARG A 678 22.24 4.47 -33.19
CA ARG A 678 20.90 4.61 -32.57
C ARG A 678 20.92 5.48 -31.32
N ALA A 679 19.89 6.30 -31.19
CA ALA A 679 19.64 7.07 -29.98
C ALA A 679 19.19 6.19 -28.78
N ASP A 680 18.41 5.14 -29.05
CA ASP A 680 17.90 4.20 -28.05
C ASP A 680 17.88 2.78 -28.64
N PHE A 681 18.74 1.89 -28.14
CA PHE A 681 18.90 0.53 -28.67
C PHE A 681 17.79 -0.45 -28.23
N THR A 682 16.88 -0.03 -27.34
CA THR A 682 15.76 -0.86 -26.86
C THR A 682 14.53 -0.82 -27.79
N GLN A 683 14.40 0.25 -28.58
CA GLN A 683 13.29 0.44 -29.53
C GLN A 683 13.51 -0.31 -30.85
N ASP A 684 12.40 -0.71 -31.48
CA ASP A 684 12.40 -1.37 -32.79
C ASP A 684 12.85 -0.43 -33.91
N GLU A 685 13.64 -0.93 -34.87
CA GLU A 685 14.03 -0.11 -36.03
C GLU A 685 12.80 0.37 -36.80
N GLY A 686 12.73 1.68 -37.05
CA GLY A 686 11.61 2.31 -37.77
C GLY A 686 10.40 2.64 -36.91
N ALA A 687 10.38 2.27 -35.62
CA ALA A 687 9.32 2.68 -34.68
C ALA A 687 9.51 4.12 -34.14
N TYR A 688 10.69 4.72 -34.35
CA TYR A 688 10.96 6.08 -33.91
C TYR A 688 10.05 7.10 -34.59
N ASN A 689 9.73 8.15 -33.85
CA ASN A 689 9.16 9.33 -34.46
C ASN A 689 10.24 9.98 -35.34
N ARG A 690 10.00 10.07 -36.65
CA ARG A 690 10.94 10.61 -37.67
C ARG A 690 11.53 11.99 -37.33
N PHE A 691 10.90 12.74 -36.43
CA PHE A 691 11.39 14.03 -35.95
C PHE A 691 12.45 13.95 -34.83
N LEU A 692 12.61 12.78 -34.20
CA LEU A 692 13.65 12.46 -33.22
C LEU A 692 14.82 11.68 -33.84
N ASP A 693 14.73 11.32 -35.13
CA ASP A 693 15.82 10.73 -35.90
C ASP A 693 17.00 11.71 -35.99
N ARG A 694 17.90 11.60 -35.02
CA ARG A 694 19.28 12.07 -35.19
C ARG A 694 20.02 11.23 -36.24
N ASP A 695 19.49 10.06 -36.59
CA ASP A 695 20.07 9.08 -37.52
C ASP A 695 20.31 9.69 -38.89
N ASP A 696 19.34 10.44 -39.42
CA ASP A 696 19.41 11.10 -40.72
C ASP A 696 20.46 12.23 -40.77
N TRP A 697 20.72 12.85 -39.62
CA TRP A 697 21.73 13.90 -39.44
C TRP A 697 23.12 13.31 -39.20
N TYR A 698 23.23 12.30 -38.33
CA TYR A 698 24.46 11.57 -38.06
C TYR A 698 24.93 10.79 -39.28
N GLU A 699 24.05 10.17 -40.05
CA GLU A 699 24.41 9.47 -41.28
C GLU A 699 24.98 10.45 -42.29
N ARG A 700 24.35 11.62 -42.48
CA ARG A 700 24.90 12.70 -43.32
C ARG A 700 26.24 13.20 -42.82
N GLU A 701 26.42 13.39 -41.52
CA GLU A 701 27.69 13.83 -40.94
C GLU A 701 28.78 12.76 -41.06
N THR A 702 28.44 11.49 -40.87
CA THR A 702 29.36 10.34 -40.95
C THR A 702 29.76 10.08 -42.39
N GLN A 703 28.81 10.09 -43.34
CA GLN A 703 29.10 10.05 -44.77
C GLN A 703 29.99 11.22 -45.19
N ALA A 704 29.72 12.43 -44.67
CA ALA A 704 30.60 13.58 -44.91
C ALA A 704 32.00 13.39 -44.32
N ARG A 705 32.13 12.75 -43.16
CA ARG A 705 33.42 12.45 -42.52
C ARG A 705 34.21 11.38 -43.29
N ILE A 706 33.54 10.32 -43.73
CA ILE A 706 34.12 9.27 -44.58
C ILE A 706 34.57 9.86 -45.93
N ALA A 707 33.75 10.71 -46.54
CA ALA A 707 34.11 11.41 -47.78
C ALA A 707 35.35 12.30 -47.59
N ARG A 708 35.44 13.04 -46.47
CA ARG A 708 36.65 13.83 -46.13
C ARG A 708 37.87 12.94 -45.92
N TYR A 709 37.70 11.79 -45.26
CA TYR A 709 38.79 10.84 -45.01
C TYR A 709 39.31 10.21 -46.31
N LYS A 710 38.41 9.69 -47.18
CA LYS A 710 38.78 9.15 -48.51
C LYS A 710 39.51 10.19 -49.35
N LYS A 711 39.01 11.44 -49.36
CA LYS A 711 39.66 12.57 -50.03
C LYS A 711 41.05 12.88 -49.46
N SER A 712 41.26 12.75 -48.15
CA SER A 712 42.57 12.94 -47.52
C SER A 712 43.57 11.81 -47.79
N GLN A 713 43.09 10.61 -48.08
CA GLN A 713 43.91 9.43 -48.41
C GLN A 713 44.23 9.32 -49.92
N GLY A 714 43.68 10.20 -50.77
CA GLY A 714 43.87 10.15 -52.21
C GLY A 714 43.21 8.93 -52.88
N ILE A 715 42.24 8.32 -52.19
CA ILE A 715 41.43 7.21 -52.71
C ILE A 715 40.22 7.86 -53.38
N GLU A 716 40.27 8.01 -54.70
CA GLU A 716 39.10 8.39 -55.52
C GLU A 716 38.11 7.23 -55.67
#